data_AF-A0A536TVG9-F1
#
_entry.id   AF-A0A536TVG9-F1
#
_cell.length_a   1.000
_cell.length_b   1.000
_cell.length_c   1.000
_cell.angle_alpha   90.00
_cell.angle_beta   90.00
_cell.angle_gamma   90.00
#
_symmetry.space_group_name_H-M   'P 1'
#
loop_
_entity.id
_entity.type
_entity.pdbx_description
1 polymer ?
#
loop_
_entity_poly.entity_id
_entity_poly.type
_entity_poly.pdbx_seq_one_letter_code
_entity_poly.pdbx_strand_id
1 'polypeptide(L)'
;MSQVSSCTPNRRGIPESRDGSWRSARSSSATRASAGTTSSAGRPCSSCRSSISSCATASWGTASLSRRSPPPSSPLRSTCAAIWTEWTRAIRAHGSGRCTPSSNTRISSPGGAGSTIRSTYAQDRAGFALSKVSGRVAKDTPLLELDYLRGRLGASQRDRKEFEVFGRKLTLRTGTGIVVPPADFRVRWTPAGGAMPPGGDLDADGIELAPLARLAEYLPFPQAARARLAATDPRGSVRSLKADWTGDAEDPQHYSVRGGFARLAARAHDRIPGFAGLTGRFEASEKGGSVVLGSERVAIELPGVVAESPLQFDSLAAHVGWKFAPDRFDLAFDTLSFANSDIAGTLFGSFARGLGGAGVIDLTGNFFHADGRAVYRYVPLLPGPVVEYLKASIQAGHSNDVRLRLKGELAKFPFDDPGSGIFQIVAKVTDADFRYAEGWPRASGLSGDLIFEGKSMRIIASKGAVLGVRASSARASIPDLFHGDVRVELEFHAEDKTSDFLRFIAESPVTKALDGMTESMIAAGVGRLALRLDIPIRNPETFKLAGEFQLIDNEVRTDSDAPPFSHLNGRLEFTESGITARALSARFLGGPATISVATRADGTIAVNAHGTATAAQIPRFWAGALLRQVSGAAAWQGTLTGARGRPLTLVVQSQLTGVAADLPPPLGKTAAEPMPLRVERVVSPGPPRTDTIKVSLDRTVDAIVQRKREGAAYVVNRGIISLNGPAALADREGLSVTGSLPYVDVDRWRELLGGEDGTGLSFSSALDLNIAALDFGGRRLNDVALRAGTSGSVWIANVSARELAGEIAWRPEGRGRIVARLKHFSLPEATPGKTEEAPARDLPALDIIADNLNLDNKNLGKLELVAVNQALNWNIEKLVLTGPESTLKVTDGVWQGRALRPSVNLKNISLEVMDVGKYLDRMGYPRTVQRGTAELTGNLSWAGNPQSIDYPTLAGHLDFKAYQGQFLKAEPGAARLIGILSMQSWITLDFRELFGRGFAFDLVECGVDIANGTMTTKDFKMRGPSAKVQMDGQVDLVNETQDLHVRVEPSVGNSISSILAVIVNPIWGLGAFILDKILKNPLGQALTFEYRVTGTWDKPIPERLKAEVRGTDPARQPSLP
;
A
#
# COMPACT_ATOMS: atom_id res chain seq x y z
N MET A 1 -1.87 -41.59 -4.65
CA MET A 1 -1.96 -42.05 -6.06
C MET A 1 -1.82 -40.82 -6.93
N SER A 2 -0.57 -40.39 -7.20
CA SER A 2 0.27 -40.68 -8.40
C SER A 2 -0.08 -39.74 -9.56
N GLN A 3 0.66 -38.63 -9.75
CA GLN A 3 1.89 -38.48 -10.58
C GLN A 3 1.59 -38.62 -12.10
N VAL A 4 2.13 -37.89 -13.09
CA VAL A 4 3.29 -36.99 -13.37
C VAL A 4 3.04 -36.50 -14.84
N SER A 5 3.50 -35.37 -15.41
CA SER A 5 4.87 -35.01 -15.80
C SER A 5 4.97 -33.63 -16.45
N SER A 6 6.10 -32.99 -16.18
CA SER A 6 6.72 -31.78 -16.75
C SER A 6 7.43 -32.00 -18.09
N CYS A 7 7.64 -30.93 -18.87
CA CYS A 7 8.86 -30.75 -19.70
C CYS A 7 9.11 -29.27 -20.08
N THR A 8 10.29 -28.78 -19.71
CA THR A 8 11.02 -27.63 -20.28
C THR A 8 12.39 -28.17 -20.73
N PRO A 9 13.07 -27.55 -21.72
CA PRO A 9 14.38 -26.95 -21.39
C PRO A 9 14.81 -25.71 -22.24
N ASN A 10 15.27 -24.68 -21.52
CA ASN A 10 16.54 -23.92 -21.59
C ASN A 10 17.33 -23.62 -22.91
N ARG A 11 17.67 -22.31 -23.04
CA ARG A 11 19.02 -21.66 -23.14
C ARG A 11 19.63 -21.14 -24.48
N ARG A 12 20.02 -19.86 -24.39
CA ARG A 12 21.20 -19.09 -24.93
C ARG A 12 21.18 -18.47 -26.34
N GLY A 13 21.52 -17.17 -26.38
CA GLY A 13 22.14 -16.49 -27.54
C GLY A 13 22.04 -14.95 -27.53
N ILE A 14 23.09 -14.26 -27.07
CA ILE A 14 23.39 -12.82 -27.30
C ILE A 14 24.33 -12.74 -28.54
N PRO A 15 24.29 -11.68 -29.38
CA PRO A 15 25.37 -10.66 -29.36
C PRO A 15 24.94 -9.19 -29.57
N GLU A 16 25.89 -8.31 -29.24
CA GLU A 16 25.94 -6.84 -29.25
C GLU A 16 26.00 -6.16 -30.63
N SER A 17 25.62 -4.86 -30.69
CA SER A 17 26.45 -3.69 -31.13
C SER A 17 25.58 -2.42 -31.23
N ARG A 18 25.78 -1.37 -30.41
CA ARG A 18 26.59 -0.14 -30.63
C ARG A 18 26.28 0.64 -31.92
N ASP A 19 25.78 1.88 -31.82
CA ASP A 19 26.57 3.14 -31.82
C ASP A 19 25.67 4.40 -31.87
N GLY A 20 26.16 5.53 -31.33
CA GLY A 20 25.60 6.85 -31.62
C GLY A 20 25.63 7.90 -30.51
N SER A 21 26.80 8.21 -29.95
CA SER A 21 27.02 9.41 -29.12
C SER A 21 27.54 10.57 -29.97
N TRP A 22 27.05 11.80 -29.78
CA TRP A 22 27.83 13.02 -30.02
C TRP A 22 27.53 14.08 -28.95
N ARG A 23 28.61 14.59 -28.34
CA ARG A 23 28.69 15.68 -27.36
C ARG A 23 29.33 16.92 -28.02
N SER A 24 29.25 18.02 -27.29
CA SER A 24 30.12 19.22 -27.27
C SER A 24 29.56 20.46 -28.00
N ALA A 25 29.70 21.71 -27.53
CA ALA A 25 30.37 22.26 -26.35
C ALA A 25 29.95 23.73 -26.06
N ARG A 26 30.05 24.10 -24.77
CA ARG A 26 30.50 25.35 -24.09
C ARG A 26 30.51 26.70 -24.84
N SER A 27 30.07 27.77 -24.15
CA SER A 27 30.90 28.79 -23.43
C SER A 27 30.08 30.07 -23.18
N SER A 28 29.75 30.44 -21.94
CA SER A 28 30.44 31.42 -21.05
C SER A 28 30.06 32.90 -21.24
N SER A 29 29.46 33.52 -20.21
CA SER A 29 29.91 34.81 -19.61
C SER A 29 28.95 35.25 -18.49
N ALA A 30 29.52 35.61 -17.34
CA ALA A 30 28.85 36.15 -16.16
C ALA A 30 28.73 37.69 -16.23
N THR A 31 27.86 38.30 -15.39
CA THR A 31 28.21 39.20 -14.25
C THR A 31 27.13 40.26 -13.92
N ARG A 32 26.82 40.38 -12.59
CA ARG A 32 26.33 41.53 -11.77
C ARG A 32 24.89 42.10 -11.83
N ALA A 33 24.17 41.84 -10.73
CA ALA A 33 23.58 42.75 -9.72
C ALA A 33 23.21 44.23 -10.05
N SER A 34 21.97 44.64 -9.74
CA SER A 34 21.62 45.54 -8.59
C SER A 34 20.15 46.05 -8.62
N ALA A 35 19.49 45.97 -7.47
CA ALA A 35 18.50 46.85 -6.81
C ALA A 35 17.51 47.78 -7.59
N GLY A 36 16.26 47.85 -7.07
CA GLY A 36 15.67 49.14 -6.67
C GLY A 36 14.43 49.68 -7.42
N THR A 37 13.25 49.44 -6.84
CA THR A 37 12.12 50.39 -6.56
C THR A 37 11.57 51.42 -7.57
N THR A 38 10.24 51.61 -7.44
CA THR A 38 9.40 52.83 -7.62
C THR A 38 8.79 53.21 -8.98
N SER A 39 7.47 52.99 -9.05
CA SER A 39 6.36 53.94 -9.32
C SER A 39 6.36 54.94 -10.49
N SER A 40 5.23 54.87 -11.20
CA SER A 40 4.32 55.98 -11.61
C SER A 40 4.62 56.87 -12.82
N ALA A 41 3.58 56.90 -13.68
CA ALA A 41 3.02 58.03 -14.40
C ALA A 41 3.64 58.47 -15.74
N GLY A 42 2.74 58.71 -16.72
CA GLY A 42 2.94 59.74 -17.76
C GLY A 42 3.00 59.27 -19.21
N ARG A 43 1.84 59.04 -19.83
CA ARG A 43 1.59 59.24 -21.29
C ARG A 43 1.77 60.74 -21.66
N PRO A 44 1.97 61.19 -22.93
CA PRO A 44 1.15 60.80 -24.12
C PRO A 44 1.77 60.91 -25.56
N CYS A 45 0.95 60.48 -26.55
CA CYS A 45 0.85 60.85 -27.99
C CYS A 45 2.02 60.60 -28.98
N SER A 46 1.84 60.20 -30.26
CA SER A 46 0.68 59.82 -31.09
C SER A 46 1.13 59.34 -32.51
N SER A 47 0.23 58.59 -33.18
CA SER A 47 0.12 58.25 -34.63
C SER A 47 1.07 57.16 -35.19
N CYS A 48 0.68 56.20 -36.06
CA CYS A 48 -0.47 56.10 -36.96
C CYS A 48 -0.72 54.64 -37.47
N ARG A 49 -1.95 54.40 -38.00
CA ARG A 49 -2.56 53.21 -38.70
C ARG A 49 -3.35 52.19 -37.85
N SER A 50 -4.69 52.28 -37.77
CA SER A 50 -5.75 51.78 -38.69
C SER A 50 -5.92 50.25 -38.60
N SER A 51 -7.09 49.61 -38.37
CA SER A 51 -8.51 50.00 -38.48
C SER A 51 -9.42 48.83 -37.97
N ILE A 52 -10.64 49.16 -37.50
CA ILE A 52 -11.88 48.32 -37.34
C ILE A 52 -11.89 47.37 -36.11
N SER A 53 -12.38 47.74 -34.91
CA SER A 53 -13.74 48.09 -34.41
C SER A 53 -14.66 46.91 -34.05
N SER A 54 -14.68 46.55 -32.76
CA SER A 54 -15.88 46.21 -31.97
C SER A 54 -16.89 47.37 -32.03
N CYS A 55 -18.21 47.28 -31.81
CA CYS A 55 -18.96 46.62 -30.75
C CYS A 55 -20.45 46.94 -31.02
N ALA A 56 -21.40 46.15 -30.48
CA ALA A 56 -22.56 46.62 -29.70
C ALA A 56 -23.77 45.67 -29.79
N THR A 57 -24.01 45.04 -28.65
CA THR A 57 -25.29 44.76 -28.02
C THR A 57 -26.39 45.79 -28.33
N ALA A 58 -27.57 45.33 -28.72
CA ALA A 58 -28.80 46.13 -28.70
C ALA A 58 -30.00 45.29 -28.26
N SER A 59 -30.76 45.92 -27.37
CA SER A 59 -31.99 45.55 -26.68
C SER A 59 -33.17 45.22 -27.58
N TRP A 60 -34.03 44.33 -27.11
CA TRP A 60 -35.34 44.02 -27.69
C TRP A 60 -36.34 45.13 -27.37
N GLY A 61 -36.74 45.87 -28.40
CA GLY A 61 -37.83 46.84 -28.37
C GLY A 61 -39.01 46.34 -29.20
N THR A 62 -40.19 46.32 -28.58
CA THR A 62 -41.51 46.19 -29.19
C THR A 62 -41.73 47.23 -30.28
N ALA A 63 -42.11 46.79 -31.48
CA ALA A 63 -42.64 47.67 -32.52
C ALA A 63 -43.84 47.00 -33.22
N SER A 64 -45.01 47.59 -32.98
CA SER A 64 -46.22 47.48 -33.78
C SER A 64 -45.99 47.94 -35.21
N LEU A 65 -46.52 47.23 -36.20
CA LEU A 65 -46.78 47.80 -37.53
C LEU A 65 -48.01 47.17 -38.18
N SER A 66 -49.08 47.96 -38.14
CA SER A 66 -50.19 47.92 -39.08
C SER A 66 -49.70 48.31 -40.48
N ARG A 67 -50.09 47.58 -41.52
CA ARG A 67 -50.92 48.06 -42.64
C ARG A 67 -50.90 47.07 -43.81
N ARG A 68 -52.10 46.90 -44.35
CA ARG A 68 -52.45 46.26 -45.61
C ARG A 68 -51.62 46.82 -46.77
N SER A 69 -51.12 45.93 -47.62
CA SER A 69 -50.82 46.23 -49.02
C SER A 69 -51.74 45.38 -49.90
N PRO A 70 -52.28 45.92 -51.01
CA PRO A 70 -53.20 45.20 -51.89
C PRO A 70 -52.46 44.12 -52.70
N PRO A 71 -53.16 43.09 -53.21
CA PRO A 71 -52.52 42.05 -54.01
C PRO A 71 -52.05 42.62 -55.37
N PRO A 72 -50.90 42.18 -55.90
CA PRO A 72 -50.50 42.50 -57.26
C PRO A 72 -51.48 41.85 -58.25
N SER A 73 -51.90 42.62 -59.25
CA SER A 73 -52.72 42.14 -60.36
C SER A 73 -51.99 41.08 -61.19
N SER A 74 -52.63 39.93 -61.36
CA SER A 74 -52.17 38.78 -62.15
C SER A 74 -51.91 39.12 -63.64
N PRO A 75 -50.77 38.76 -64.26
CA PRO A 75 -50.57 38.89 -65.70
C PRO A 75 -51.05 37.66 -66.51
N LEU A 76 -51.55 36.61 -65.85
CA LEU A 76 -51.88 35.30 -66.45
C LEU A 76 -53.13 35.28 -67.34
N ARG A 77 -53.96 36.34 -67.36
CA ARG A 77 -55.16 36.41 -68.22
C ARG A 77 -54.84 36.42 -69.72
N SER A 78 -53.60 36.72 -70.12
CA SER A 78 -53.18 36.75 -71.54
C SER A 78 -52.45 35.49 -72.00
N THR A 79 -51.97 34.63 -71.09
CA THR A 79 -50.97 33.63 -71.43
C THR A 79 -51.58 32.33 -71.97
N CYS A 80 -52.76 31.89 -71.51
CA CYS A 80 -53.38 30.67 -72.06
C CYS A 80 -53.86 30.82 -73.52
N ALA A 81 -54.30 32.01 -73.93
CA ALA A 81 -54.63 32.30 -75.33
C ALA A 81 -53.37 32.52 -76.19
N ALA A 82 -52.31 33.12 -75.62
CA ALA A 82 -51.03 33.32 -76.32
C ALA A 82 -50.25 32.01 -76.52
N ILE A 83 -50.26 31.10 -75.53
CA ILE A 83 -49.58 29.79 -75.58
C ILE A 83 -50.17 28.91 -76.67
N TRP A 84 -51.49 28.90 -76.86
CA TRP A 84 -52.13 28.15 -77.95
C TRP A 84 -51.81 28.74 -79.33
N THR A 85 -51.69 30.07 -79.41
CA THR A 85 -51.36 30.80 -80.65
C THR A 85 -49.88 30.68 -81.02
N GLU A 86 -48.97 30.52 -80.05
CA GLU A 86 -47.54 30.25 -80.27
C GLU A 86 -47.25 28.76 -80.52
N TRP A 87 -47.93 27.82 -79.85
CA TRP A 87 -47.82 26.38 -80.13
C TRP A 87 -48.29 26.02 -81.55
N THR A 88 -49.40 26.61 -82.01
CA THR A 88 -49.87 26.42 -83.39
C THR A 88 -49.00 27.13 -84.44
N ARG A 89 -48.16 28.07 -84.03
CA ARG A 89 -47.17 28.74 -84.89
C ARG A 89 -45.83 27.99 -84.94
N ALA A 90 -45.41 27.37 -83.82
CA ALA A 90 -44.22 26.51 -83.73
C ALA A 90 -44.39 25.17 -84.46
N ILE A 91 -45.56 24.52 -84.36
CA ILE A 91 -45.88 23.30 -85.14
C ILE A 91 -45.93 23.59 -86.65
N ARG A 92 -46.17 24.85 -87.05
CA ARG A 92 -46.17 25.27 -88.46
C ARG A 92 -44.78 25.57 -89.04
N ALA A 93 -43.76 25.76 -88.19
CA ALA A 93 -42.44 26.23 -88.61
C ALA A 93 -41.36 25.12 -88.69
N HIS A 94 -41.50 24.01 -87.95
CA HIS A 94 -40.58 22.87 -88.06
C HIS A 94 -41.31 21.55 -87.80
N GLY A 95 -41.65 20.84 -88.88
CA GLY A 95 -42.31 19.54 -88.82
C GLY A 95 -42.31 18.82 -90.16
N SER A 96 -41.15 18.27 -90.57
CA SER A 96 -41.08 17.18 -91.56
C SER A 96 -41.40 15.85 -90.86
N GLY A 97 -42.62 15.71 -90.34
CA GLY A 97 -43.14 14.48 -89.75
C GLY A 97 -44.33 13.99 -90.55
N ARG A 98 -44.27 12.77 -91.08
CA ARG A 98 -45.37 12.14 -91.81
C ARG A 98 -46.59 11.99 -90.89
N CYS A 99 -47.59 12.84 -91.08
CA CYS A 99 -48.96 12.54 -90.69
C CYS A 99 -49.55 11.62 -91.77
N THR A 100 -49.95 10.40 -91.40
CA THR A 100 -50.80 9.53 -92.23
C THR A 100 -52.27 9.94 -92.04
N PRO A 101 -52.97 10.48 -93.05
CA PRO A 101 -54.38 10.83 -92.93
C PRO A 101 -55.28 9.74 -93.54
N SER A 102 -56.31 9.32 -92.81
CA SER A 102 -57.45 8.58 -93.36
C SER A 102 -58.61 9.52 -93.65
N SER A 103 -59.08 9.47 -94.91
CA SER A 103 -60.34 9.94 -95.50
C SER A 103 -60.66 11.45 -95.63
N ASN A 104 -60.58 11.90 -96.89
CA ASN A 104 -61.45 12.80 -97.68
C ASN A 104 -62.15 14.02 -97.03
N THR A 105 -61.54 15.20 -97.22
CA THR A 105 -62.27 16.44 -97.58
C THR A 105 -61.41 17.27 -98.52
N ARG A 106 -61.95 17.65 -99.70
CA ARG A 106 -61.32 18.51 -100.70
C ARG A 106 -62.02 19.87 -100.67
N ILE A 107 -61.31 20.98 -100.42
CA ILE A 107 -61.80 22.34 -100.72
C ILE A 107 -60.64 23.21 -101.26
N SER A 108 -60.92 23.85 -102.38
CA SER A 108 -60.11 24.77 -103.18
C SER A 108 -60.08 26.21 -102.64
N SER A 109 -58.99 26.93 -102.93
CA SER A 109 -58.80 28.39 -102.79
C SER A 109 -59.35 29.12 -104.03
N PRO A 110 -60.07 30.26 -103.89
CA PRO A 110 -59.40 31.57 -104.00
C PRO A 110 -59.98 32.72 -103.15
N GLY A 111 -59.12 33.67 -102.78
CA GLY A 111 -59.47 35.09 -102.67
C GLY A 111 -59.79 35.67 -101.28
N GLY A 112 -58.81 36.39 -100.73
CA GLY A 112 -58.93 37.65 -99.97
C GLY A 112 -60.11 37.92 -99.02
N ALA A 113 -59.74 38.29 -97.80
CA ALA A 113 -60.52 38.95 -96.73
C ALA A 113 -61.27 38.04 -95.74
N GLY A 114 -60.78 38.10 -94.48
CA GLY A 114 -61.51 37.84 -93.24
C GLY A 114 -62.46 36.64 -93.19
N SER A 115 -61.94 35.44 -92.92
CA SER A 115 -62.77 34.32 -92.48
C SER A 115 -62.49 33.96 -91.02
N THR A 116 -63.49 34.23 -90.18
CA THR A 116 -63.65 33.66 -88.85
C THR A 116 -63.75 32.14 -88.97
N ILE A 117 -62.82 31.39 -88.38
CA ILE A 117 -62.95 29.93 -88.28
C ILE A 117 -64.05 29.64 -87.24
N ARG A 118 -65.25 29.27 -87.71
CA ARG A 118 -66.17 28.44 -86.94
C ARG A 118 -65.53 27.05 -86.84
N SER A 119 -64.98 26.70 -85.68
CA SER A 119 -64.63 25.30 -85.42
C SER A 119 -65.92 24.53 -85.14
N THR A 120 -66.36 23.78 -86.14
CA THR A 120 -67.36 22.72 -85.95
C THR A 120 -66.79 21.70 -84.96
N TYR A 121 -67.61 21.34 -83.97
CA TYR A 121 -67.35 20.34 -82.95
C TYR A 121 -66.93 19.01 -83.62
N ALA A 122 -65.64 18.67 -83.56
CA ALA A 122 -65.13 17.35 -83.94
C ALA A 122 -64.30 16.81 -82.78
N GLN A 123 -64.85 15.82 -82.08
CA GLN A 123 -64.11 15.00 -81.11
C GLN A 123 -63.11 14.09 -81.85
N ASP A 124 -62.03 14.63 -82.41
CA ASP A 124 -60.98 13.79 -82.99
C ASP A 124 -59.85 13.51 -81.99
N ARG A 125 -59.84 12.24 -81.58
CA ARG A 125 -58.94 11.60 -80.62
C ARG A 125 -57.64 11.17 -81.32
N ALA A 126 -56.68 12.07 -81.51
CA ALA A 126 -55.38 11.72 -82.09
C ALA A 126 -54.35 11.34 -81.00
N GLY A 127 -53.71 10.18 -81.13
CA GLY A 127 -52.46 9.88 -80.42
C GLY A 127 -51.29 10.51 -81.16
N PHE A 128 -50.35 11.14 -80.44
CA PHE A 128 -49.14 11.71 -81.04
C PHE A 128 -47.90 11.06 -80.42
N ALA A 129 -46.87 10.96 -81.25
CA ALA A 129 -45.51 10.67 -80.85
C ALA A 129 -44.64 11.76 -81.47
N LEU A 130 -44.41 12.83 -80.71
CA LEU A 130 -43.54 13.92 -81.11
C LEU A 130 -42.11 13.58 -80.67
N SER A 131 -41.12 13.87 -81.51
CA SER A 131 -39.71 13.66 -81.21
C SER A 131 -38.90 14.89 -81.59
N LYS A 132 -37.93 15.27 -80.75
CA LYS A 132 -37.07 16.46 -80.95
C LYS A 132 -37.86 17.76 -81.09
N VAL A 133 -38.77 18.02 -80.16
CA VAL A 133 -39.54 19.26 -80.12
C VAL A 133 -38.89 20.22 -79.13
N SER A 134 -38.57 21.44 -79.55
CA SER A 134 -38.15 22.52 -78.66
C SER A 134 -39.18 23.64 -78.67
N GLY A 135 -39.46 24.20 -77.50
CA GLY A 135 -40.43 25.27 -77.36
C GLY A 135 -40.29 25.99 -76.03
N ARG A 136 -40.66 27.27 -76.02
CA ARG A 136 -40.75 28.05 -74.79
C ARG A 136 -42.22 28.15 -74.40
N VAL A 137 -42.55 27.79 -73.15
CA VAL A 137 -43.95 27.75 -72.70
C VAL A 137 -44.46 29.14 -72.31
N ALA A 138 -43.60 30.03 -71.82
CA ALA A 138 -43.92 31.44 -71.59
C ALA A 138 -42.67 32.33 -71.75
N LYS A 139 -42.83 33.63 -72.02
CA LYS A 139 -41.71 34.56 -72.29
C LYS A 139 -40.58 34.49 -71.26
N ASP A 140 -40.93 34.24 -70.00
CA ASP A 140 -40.02 34.25 -68.84
C ASP A 140 -39.59 32.83 -68.38
N THR A 141 -39.78 31.81 -69.24
CA THR A 141 -39.37 30.42 -68.97
C THR A 141 -38.18 29.99 -69.85
N PRO A 142 -37.28 29.11 -69.37
CA PRO A 142 -36.24 28.52 -70.20
C PRO A 142 -36.81 27.76 -71.42
N LEU A 143 -35.97 27.53 -72.43
CA LEU A 143 -36.34 26.69 -73.56
C LEU A 143 -36.51 25.23 -73.09
N LEU A 144 -37.68 24.63 -73.32
CA LEU A 144 -37.94 23.23 -73.04
C LEU A 144 -37.65 22.40 -74.28
N GLU A 145 -36.59 21.60 -74.23
CA GLU A 145 -36.23 20.66 -75.28
C GLU A 145 -36.74 19.26 -74.91
N LEU A 146 -37.50 18.63 -75.81
CA LEU A 146 -38.10 17.31 -75.65
C LEU A 146 -37.47 16.33 -76.64
N ASP A 147 -36.78 15.31 -76.12
CA ASP A 147 -36.33 14.15 -76.89
C ASP A 147 -37.53 13.44 -77.51
N TYR A 148 -38.55 13.17 -76.68
CA TYR A 148 -39.85 12.67 -77.12
C TYR A 148 -40.99 13.07 -76.18
N LEU A 149 -42.20 13.12 -76.74
CA LEU A 149 -43.49 13.19 -76.05
C LEU A 149 -44.43 12.18 -76.71
N ARG A 150 -44.88 11.18 -75.95
CA ARG A 150 -45.74 10.09 -76.45
C ARG A 150 -46.99 9.97 -75.60
N GLY A 151 -48.12 9.68 -76.23
CA GLY A 151 -49.39 9.42 -75.54
C GLY A 151 -50.57 10.03 -76.29
N ARG A 152 -51.64 10.30 -75.55
CA ARG A 152 -52.77 11.10 -76.02
C ARG A 152 -52.86 12.34 -75.15
N LEU A 153 -53.06 13.50 -75.76
CA LEU A 153 -53.29 14.80 -75.15
C LEU A 153 -54.38 15.44 -76.01
N GLY A 154 -55.47 15.85 -75.37
CA GLY A 154 -56.54 16.57 -76.01
C GLY A 154 -56.84 17.83 -75.22
N ALA A 155 -57.27 18.86 -75.94
CA ALA A 155 -57.90 20.02 -75.34
C ALA A 155 -59.24 20.22 -76.05
N SER A 156 -60.29 20.53 -75.30
CA SER A 156 -61.60 20.89 -75.85
C SER A 156 -62.15 22.10 -75.12
N GLN A 157 -63.00 22.86 -75.79
CA GLN A 157 -63.66 24.02 -75.23
C GLN A 157 -65.16 23.91 -75.50
N ARG A 158 -65.98 24.02 -74.45
CA ARG A 158 -67.43 23.95 -74.51
C ARG A 158 -68.04 25.34 -74.27
N ASP A 159 -68.94 25.75 -75.17
CA ASP A 159 -69.69 27.02 -75.13
C ASP A 159 -68.87 28.30 -74.91
N ARG A 160 -67.61 28.31 -75.37
CA ARG A 160 -66.61 29.39 -75.17
C ARG A 160 -66.31 29.73 -73.70
N LYS A 161 -66.71 28.88 -72.75
CA LYS A 161 -66.68 29.19 -71.31
C LYS A 161 -66.07 28.08 -70.47
N GLU A 162 -66.21 26.81 -70.84
CA GLU A 162 -65.58 25.68 -70.15
C GLU A 162 -64.40 25.15 -70.98
N PHE A 163 -63.25 24.95 -70.35
CA PHE A 163 -62.04 24.40 -70.97
C PHE A 163 -61.74 23.04 -70.35
N GLU A 164 -61.46 22.03 -71.18
CA GLU A 164 -61.00 20.72 -70.77
C GLU A 164 -59.65 20.42 -71.41
N VAL A 165 -58.68 19.92 -70.62
CA VAL A 165 -57.41 19.38 -71.09
C VAL A 165 -57.22 18.00 -70.48
N PHE A 166 -56.91 16.99 -71.27
CA PHE A 166 -56.66 15.64 -70.77
C PHE A 166 -55.43 15.01 -71.41
N GLY A 167 -54.71 14.20 -70.64
CA GLY A 167 -53.63 13.31 -71.07
C GLY A 167 -53.97 11.85 -70.77
N ARG A 168 -53.65 10.91 -71.67
CA ARG A 168 -53.69 9.47 -71.41
C ARG A 168 -52.39 8.80 -71.83
N LYS A 169 -51.78 8.06 -70.91
CA LYS A 169 -50.46 7.42 -71.00
C LYS A 169 -49.41 8.41 -71.50
N LEU A 170 -49.48 9.65 -71.03
CA LEU A 170 -48.59 10.72 -71.47
C LEU A 170 -47.23 10.50 -70.81
N THR A 171 -46.19 10.33 -71.61
CA THR A 171 -44.80 10.22 -71.18
C THR A 171 -43.93 11.16 -71.98
N LEU A 172 -42.95 11.78 -71.32
CA LEU A 172 -41.99 12.66 -71.99
C LEU A 172 -40.58 12.46 -71.47
N ARG A 173 -39.62 12.79 -72.32
CA ARG A 173 -38.21 12.91 -71.97
C ARG A 173 -37.68 14.24 -72.48
N THR A 174 -37.04 15.01 -71.61
CA THR A 174 -36.38 16.27 -71.98
C THR A 174 -34.94 16.02 -72.43
N GLY A 175 -34.38 16.93 -73.22
CA GLY A 175 -32.95 16.93 -73.58
C GLY A 175 -32.03 17.11 -72.36
N THR A 176 -32.55 17.69 -71.27
CA THR A 176 -31.89 17.79 -69.95
C THR A 176 -31.96 16.49 -69.13
N GLY A 177 -32.53 15.41 -69.68
CA GLY A 177 -32.58 14.09 -69.05
C GLY A 177 -33.75 13.87 -68.08
N ILE A 178 -34.71 14.79 -67.98
CA ILE A 178 -35.91 14.61 -67.16
C ILE A 178 -36.82 13.60 -67.86
N VAL A 179 -37.15 12.50 -67.20
CA VAL A 179 -38.07 11.48 -67.70
C VAL A 179 -39.35 11.49 -66.87
N VAL A 180 -40.49 11.76 -67.50
CA VAL A 180 -41.82 11.61 -66.90
C VAL A 180 -42.39 10.27 -67.34
N PRO A 181 -42.69 9.34 -66.41
CA PRO A 181 -43.34 8.07 -66.75
C PRO A 181 -44.79 8.28 -67.23
N PRO A 182 -45.44 7.25 -67.80
CA PRO A 182 -46.81 7.37 -68.29
C PRO A 182 -47.76 7.81 -67.18
N ALA A 183 -48.41 8.96 -67.39
CA ALA A 183 -49.43 9.51 -66.49
C ALA A 183 -50.74 9.78 -67.24
N ASP A 184 -51.85 9.65 -66.51
CA ASP A 184 -53.20 10.02 -66.97
C ASP A 184 -53.64 11.26 -66.20
N PHE A 185 -54.23 12.23 -66.89
CA PHE A 185 -54.87 13.38 -66.24
C PHE A 185 -56.02 13.94 -67.06
N ARG A 186 -56.96 14.63 -66.41
CA ARG A 186 -58.02 15.43 -67.01
C ARG A 186 -58.29 16.61 -66.10
N VAL A 187 -58.21 17.81 -66.65
CA VAL A 187 -58.52 19.08 -65.97
C VAL A 187 -59.65 19.74 -66.72
N ARG A 188 -60.70 20.16 -66.01
CA ARG A 188 -61.78 21.01 -66.53
C ARG A 188 -61.87 22.28 -65.70
N TRP A 189 -61.99 23.44 -66.34
CA TRP A 189 -62.15 24.70 -65.61
C TRP A 189 -63.01 25.72 -66.36
N THR A 190 -63.65 26.60 -65.60
CA THR A 190 -64.44 27.74 -66.08
C THR A 190 -63.82 29.03 -65.51
N PRO A 191 -63.31 29.95 -66.35
CA PRO A 191 -62.67 31.18 -65.90
C PRO A 191 -63.68 32.23 -65.41
N ALA A 192 -63.21 33.15 -64.55
CA ALA A 192 -64.03 34.23 -64.00
C ALA A 192 -64.48 35.23 -65.09
N GLY A 193 -65.80 35.38 -65.27
CA GLY A 193 -66.41 36.29 -66.26
C GLY A 193 -67.61 35.73 -67.04
N GLY A 194 -68.08 34.51 -66.73
CA GLY A 194 -69.30 33.91 -67.29
C GLY A 194 -70.51 33.94 -66.34
N ALA A 195 -71.66 33.42 -66.79
CA ALA A 195 -72.88 33.27 -65.98
C ALA A 195 -72.82 32.11 -64.97
N MET A 196 -71.82 31.23 -65.09
CA MET A 196 -71.52 30.17 -64.13
C MET A 196 -70.45 30.65 -63.14
N PRO A 197 -70.53 30.23 -61.86
CA PRO A 197 -69.46 30.50 -60.90
C PRO A 197 -68.16 29.88 -61.42
N PRO A 198 -67.02 30.60 -61.32
CA PRO A 198 -65.72 30.05 -61.69
C PRO A 198 -65.42 28.81 -60.83
N GLY A 199 -64.71 27.84 -61.40
CA GLY A 199 -64.44 26.57 -60.74
C GLY A 199 -63.95 25.51 -61.73
N GLY A 200 -63.65 24.32 -61.22
CA GLY A 200 -63.14 23.23 -62.04
C GLY A 200 -62.96 21.91 -61.29
N ASP A 201 -62.60 20.87 -62.05
CA ASP A 201 -62.18 19.57 -61.54
C ASP A 201 -60.90 19.06 -62.20
N LEU A 202 -60.14 18.26 -61.47
CA LEU A 202 -58.92 17.58 -61.89
C LEU A 202 -59.03 16.11 -61.47
N ASP A 203 -58.82 15.21 -62.42
CA ASP A 203 -58.61 13.77 -62.17
C ASP A 203 -57.22 13.41 -62.70
N ALA A 204 -56.37 12.78 -61.90
CA ALA A 204 -55.03 12.36 -62.32
C ALA A 204 -54.59 11.04 -61.67
N ASP A 205 -53.89 10.21 -62.43
CA ASP A 205 -53.34 8.94 -61.95
C ASP A 205 -51.91 8.71 -62.46
N GLY A 206 -51.08 8.11 -61.60
CA GLY A 206 -49.68 7.81 -61.93
C GLY A 206 -48.75 9.02 -61.99
N ILE A 207 -49.01 10.05 -61.18
CA ILE A 207 -48.23 11.29 -61.18
C ILE A 207 -46.95 11.12 -60.34
N GLU A 208 -45.77 11.15 -60.96
CA GLU A 208 -44.48 11.21 -60.24
C GLU A 208 -44.06 12.65 -59.97
N LEU A 209 -43.81 12.99 -58.70
CA LEU A 209 -43.56 14.36 -58.27
C LEU A 209 -42.16 14.87 -58.64
N ALA A 210 -41.13 14.03 -58.55
CA ALA A 210 -39.75 14.44 -58.83
C ALA A 210 -39.53 14.97 -60.26
N PRO A 211 -39.98 14.29 -61.34
CA PRO A 211 -39.84 14.84 -62.68
C PRO A 211 -40.76 16.05 -62.91
N LEU A 212 -41.94 16.12 -62.28
CA LEU A 212 -42.82 17.30 -62.37
C LEU A 212 -42.23 18.53 -61.67
N ALA A 213 -41.62 18.36 -60.50
CA ALA A 213 -40.96 19.44 -59.77
C ALA A 213 -39.80 20.02 -60.59
N ARG A 214 -39.03 19.18 -61.28
CA ARG A 214 -37.99 19.64 -62.23
C ARG A 214 -38.57 20.30 -63.48
N LEU A 215 -39.70 19.81 -63.99
CA LEU A 215 -40.39 20.45 -65.12
C LEU A 215 -41.00 21.81 -64.75
N ALA A 216 -41.28 22.04 -63.47
CA ALA A 216 -41.86 23.30 -62.99
C ALA A 216 -40.99 24.53 -63.33
N GLU A 217 -39.67 24.35 -63.54
CA GLU A 217 -38.77 25.42 -64.00
C GLU A 217 -39.10 25.91 -65.41
N TYR A 218 -39.64 25.02 -66.26
CA TYR A 218 -40.00 25.28 -67.66
C TYR A 218 -41.48 25.65 -67.84
N LEU A 219 -42.29 25.54 -66.78
CA LEU A 219 -43.72 25.83 -66.78
C LEU A 219 -43.97 27.22 -66.17
N PRO A 220 -45.10 27.88 -66.52
CA PRO A 220 -45.40 29.25 -66.08
C PRO A 220 -45.89 29.30 -64.61
N PHE A 221 -45.12 28.74 -63.68
CA PHE A 221 -45.42 28.82 -62.25
C PHE A 221 -44.92 30.14 -61.62
N PRO A 222 -45.66 30.72 -60.66
CA PRO A 222 -45.18 31.85 -59.86
C PRO A 222 -43.80 31.60 -59.25
N GLN A 223 -42.96 32.63 -59.13
CA GLN A 223 -41.59 32.51 -58.60
C GLN A 223 -41.56 31.87 -57.19
N ALA A 224 -42.50 32.24 -56.33
CA ALA A 224 -42.62 31.67 -54.99
C ALA A 224 -42.93 30.16 -55.01
N ALA A 225 -43.75 29.70 -55.97
CA ALA A 225 -44.06 28.27 -56.12
C ALA A 225 -42.83 27.49 -56.62
N ARG A 226 -42.08 28.05 -57.58
CA ARG A 226 -40.81 27.45 -58.06
C ARG A 226 -39.78 27.36 -56.93
N ALA A 227 -39.59 28.43 -56.17
CA ALA A 227 -38.67 28.44 -55.03
C ALA A 227 -39.04 27.39 -53.96
N ARG A 228 -40.34 27.26 -53.63
CA ARG A 228 -40.82 26.24 -52.68
C ARG A 228 -40.65 24.81 -53.19
N LEU A 229 -40.94 24.55 -54.47
CA LEU A 229 -40.74 23.23 -55.07
C LEU A 229 -39.25 22.84 -55.10
N ALA A 230 -38.38 23.79 -55.43
CA ALA A 230 -36.92 23.56 -55.40
C ALA A 230 -36.41 23.34 -53.96
N ALA A 231 -36.93 24.09 -52.99
CA ALA A 231 -36.51 23.98 -51.60
C ALA A 231 -37.00 22.70 -50.91
N THR A 232 -38.25 22.28 -51.19
CA THR A 232 -38.84 21.07 -50.60
C THR A 232 -38.46 19.80 -51.37
N ASP A 233 -38.02 19.90 -52.63
CA ASP A 233 -37.60 18.76 -53.48
C ASP A 233 -38.56 17.56 -53.37
N PRO A 234 -39.85 17.73 -53.73
CA PRO A 234 -40.87 16.70 -53.50
C PRO A 234 -40.64 15.50 -54.41
N ARG A 235 -40.71 14.30 -53.83
CA ARG A 235 -40.49 13.02 -54.51
C ARG A 235 -41.60 12.02 -54.16
N GLY A 236 -41.67 10.94 -54.92
CA GLY A 236 -42.70 9.91 -54.79
C GLY A 236 -43.80 10.06 -55.83
N SER A 237 -44.85 9.25 -55.67
CA SER A 237 -45.94 9.15 -56.65
C SER A 237 -47.29 9.45 -56.01
N VAL A 238 -48.19 10.09 -56.76
CA VAL A 238 -49.60 10.32 -56.42
C VAL A 238 -50.47 9.54 -57.40
N ARG A 239 -51.49 8.86 -56.87
CA ARG A 239 -52.41 7.99 -57.60
C ARG A 239 -53.85 8.35 -57.29
N SER A 240 -54.74 8.18 -58.27
CA SER A 240 -56.17 8.41 -58.15
C SER A 240 -56.52 9.77 -57.52
N LEU A 241 -55.77 10.80 -57.89
CA LEU A 241 -55.96 12.17 -57.44
C LEU A 241 -57.24 12.73 -58.06
N LYS A 242 -58.17 13.18 -57.22
CA LYS A 242 -59.36 13.91 -57.62
C LYS A 242 -59.39 15.23 -56.86
N ALA A 243 -59.52 16.34 -57.58
CA ALA A 243 -59.66 17.66 -57.00
C ALA A 243 -60.83 18.38 -57.65
N ASP A 244 -61.62 19.09 -56.85
CA ASP A 244 -62.76 19.90 -57.28
C ASP A 244 -62.64 21.27 -56.59
N TRP A 245 -62.91 22.38 -57.28
CA TRP A 245 -62.85 23.72 -56.68
C TRP A 245 -63.88 24.69 -57.26
N THR A 246 -64.21 25.71 -56.47
CA THR A 246 -65.00 26.88 -56.89
C THR A 246 -64.24 28.17 -56.58
N GLY A 247 -64.39 29.19 -57.40
CA GLY A 247 -63.61 30.43 -57.30
C GLY A 247 -62.42 30.45 -58.26
N ASP A 248 -61.48 31.34 -57.98
CA ASP A 248 -60.18 31.37 -58.67
C ASP A 248 -59.39 30.10 -58.31
N ALA A 249 -58.65 29.52 -59.26
CA ALA A 249 -57.86 28.31 -59.00
C ALA A 249 -56.64 28.60 -58.11
N GLU A 250 -56.14 29.84 -58.07
CA GLU A 250 -55.03 30.26 -57.22
C GLU A 250 -55.49 30.59 -55.79
N ASP A 251 -56.78 30.88 -55.59
CA ASP A 251 -57.40 31.19 -54.30
C ASP A 251 -58.86 30.65 -54.26
N PRO A 252 -59.03 29.32 -54.18
CA PRO A 252 -60.35 28.69 -54.26
C PRO A 252 -61.18 28.98 -53.01
N GLN A 253 -62.45 29.36 -53.20
CA GLN A 253 -63.40 29.60 -52.11
C GLN A 253 -63.81 28.30 -51.41
N HIS A 254 -64.01 27.25 -52.20
CA HIS A 254 -64.26 25.89 -51.73
C HIS A 254 -63.41 24.95 -52.57
N TYR A 255 -62.85 23.94 -51.93
CA TYR A 255 -62.12 22.89 -52.63
C TYR A 255 -62.29 21.54 -51.94
N SER A 256 -62.18 20.47 -52.70
CA SER A 256 -62.03 19.12 -52.18
C SER A 256 -60.94 18.41 -52.97
N VAL A 257 -60.00 17.75 -52.29
CA VAL A 257 -58.93 16.96 -52.91
C VAL A 257 -58.84 15.63 -52.21
N ARG A 258 -58.75 14.54 -52.96
CA ARG A 258 -58.51 13.20 -52.42
C ARG A 258 -57.62 12.37 -53.32
N GLY A 259 -56.84 11.46 -52.76
CA GLY A 259 -55.96 10.59 -53.52
C GLY A 259 -55.10 9.67 -52.67
N GLY A 260 -54.33 8.81 -53.33
CA GLY A 260 -53.29 7.99 -52.71
C GLY A 260 -51.90 8.52 -53.05
N PHE A 261 -50.93 8.30 -52.17
CA PHE A 261 -49.52 8.57 -52.44
C PHE A 261 -48.65 7.39 -52.00
N ALA A 262 -47.52 7.20 -52.66
CA ALA A 262 -46.56 6.17 -52.34
C ALA A 262 -45.13 6.72 -52.36
N ARG A 263 -44.36 6.35 -51.32
CA ARG A 263 -42.97 6.80 -51.08
C ARG A 263 -42.79 8.31 -51.21
N LEU A 264 -43.76 9.06 -50.70
CA LEU A 264 -43.73 10.51 -50.66
C LEU A 264 -42.55 10.97 -49.81
N ALA A 265 -41.80 11.94 -50.32
CA ALA A 265 -40.70 12.57 -49.61
C ALA A 265 -40.64 14.06 -49.90
N ALA A 266 -40.21 14.84 -48.91
CA ALA A 266 -39.94 16.26 -49.01
C ALA A 266 -38.87 16.64 -47.99
N ARG A 267 -37.95 17.52 -48.35
CA ARG A 267 -36.95 18.08 -47.43
C ARG A 267 -37.60 19.05 -46.44
N ALA A 268 -37.03 19.13 -45.26
CA ALA A 268 -37.42 20.16 -44.29
C ALA A 268 -37.18 21.56 -44.87
N HIS A 269 -38.17 22.44 -44.75
CA HIS A 269 -38.07 23.83 -45.18
C HIS A 269 -38.82 24.73 -44.21
N ASP A 270 -38.18 25.82 -43.78
CA ASP A 270 -38.65 26.71 -42.72
C ASP A 270 -39.04 25.96 -41.44
N ARG A 271 -40.33 25.98 -41.08
CA ARG A 271 -40.89 25.30 -39.89
C ARG A 271 -41.62 24.00 -40.23
N ILE A 272 -41.53 23.53 -41.48
CA ILE A 272 -42.19 22.32 -41.95
C ILE A 272 -41.19 21.15 -41.83
N PRO A 273 -41.52 20.08 -41.08
CA PRO A 273 -40.71 18.88 -41.00
C PRO A 273 -40.48 18.26 -42.38
N GLY A 274 -39.27 17.75 -42.60
CA GLY A 274 -38.98 16.90 -43.74
C GLY A 274 -39.42 15.47 -43.46
N PHE A 275 -39.66 14.71 -44.53
CA PHE A 275 -40.00 13.31 -44.42
C PHE A 275 -39.60 12.55 -45.68
N ALA A 276 -39.41 11.23 -45.55
CA ALA A 276 -39.22 10.35 -46.69
C ALA A 276 -39.86 8.99 -46.42
N GLY A 277 -40.42 8.37 -47.48
CA GLY A 277 -40.98 7.01 -47.41
C GLY A 277 -42.47 6.96 -47.05
N LEU A 278 -43.16 8.10 -46.92
CA LEU A 278 -44.58 8.10 -46.54
C LEU A 278 -45.46 7.50 -47.64
N THR A 279 -46.36 6.60 -47.25
CA THR A 279 -47.31 5.92 -48.14
C THR A 279 -48.67 5.90 -47.47
N GLY A 280 -49.71 6.28 -48.21
CA GLY A 280 -51.03 6.47 -47.62
C GLY A 280 -52.09 7.01 -48.57
N ARG A 281 -53.21 7.42 -47.98
CA ARG A 281 -54.33 8.08 -48.66
C ARG A 281 -54.71 9.34 -47.90
N PHE A 282 -55.16 10.36 -48.63
CA PHE A 282 -55.59 11.62 -48.05
C PHE A 282 -56.90 12.10 -48.67
N GLU A 283 -57.62 12.89 -47.89
CA GLU A 283 -58.76 13.70 -48.31
C GLU A 283 -58.67 15.06 -47.60
N ALA A 284 -58.92 16.15 -48.31
CA ALA A 284 -58.78 17.50 -47.80
C ALA A 284 -59.80 18.44 -48.44
N SER A 285 -60.18 19.49 -47.72
CA SER A 285 -61.09 20.55 -48.15
C SER A 285 -60.77 21.86 -47.45
N GLU A 286 -61.49 22.94 -47.78
CA GLU A 286 -61.33 24.23 -47.10
C GLU A 286 -61.62 24.17 -45.60
N LYS A 287 -62.38 23.17 -45.15
CA LYS A 287 -62.74 22.98 -43.73
C LYS A 287 -61.76 22.08 -42.96
N GLY A 288 -60.85 21.38 -43.66
CA GLY A 288 -59.99 20.36 -43.06
C GLY A 288 -59.84 19.10 -43.89
N GLY A 289 -59.24 18.06 -43.33
CA GLY A 289 -58.95 16.81 -44.04
C GLY A 289 -58.57 15.66 -43.12
N SER A 290 -58.31 14.49 -43.72
CA SER A 290 -57.79 13.31 -43.06
C SER A 290 -56.70 12.64 -43.91
N VAL A 291 -55.75 11.97 -43.25
CA VAL A 291 -54.73 11.16 -43.88
C VAL A 291 -54.58 9.85 -43.12
N VAL A 292 -54.54 8.75 -43.87
CA VAL A 292 -54.26 7.40 -43.38
C VAL A 292 -52.91 6.96 -43.94
N LEU A 293 -51.97 6.67 -43.04
CA LEU A 293 -50.60 6.27 -43.34
C LEU A 293 -50.40 4.79 -43.01
N GLY A 294 -49.71 4.09 -43.91
CA GLY A 294 -49.19 2.74 -43.71
C GLY A 294 -47.86 2.66 -44.44
N SER A 295 -46.79 3.04 -43.76
CA SER A 295 -45.48 3.31 -44.36
C SER A 295 -44.41 2.41 -43.76
N GLU A 296 -43.45 2.02 -44.59
CA GLU A 296 -42.26 1.26 -44.21
C GLU A 296 -41.02 2.09 -44.51
N ARG A 297 -39.98 1.97 -43.67
CA ARG A 297 -38.70 2.70 -43.80
C ARG A 297 -38.90 4.21 -43.95
N VAL A 298 -39.46 4.81 -42.91
CA VAL A 298 -39.77 6.24 -42.87
C VAL A 298 -38.62 7.00 -42.24
N ALA A 299 -38.20 8.08 -42.88
CA ALA A 299 -37.34 9.08 -42.26
C ALA A 299 -38.17 10.33 -41.94
N ILE A 300 -38.03 10.89 -40.74
CA ILE A 300 -38.63 12.17 -40.35
C ILE A 300 -37.50 13.12 -39.98
N GLU A 301 -37.41 14.25 -40.68
CA GLU A 301 -36.45 15.32 -40.42
C GLU A 301 -37.09 16.38 -39.53
N LEU A 302 -36.53 16.58 -38.34
CA LEU A 302 -36.98 17.58 -37.36
C LEU A 302 -35.80 18.46 -36.92
N PRO A 303 -35.25 19.30 -37.82
CA PRO A 303 -34.07 20.12 -37.51
C PRO A 303 -34.33 21.06 -36.33
N GLY A 304 -33.43 21.08 -35.35
CA GLY A 304 -33.52 21.96 -34.17
C GLY A 304 -34.54 21.53 -33.12
N VAL A 305 -35.28 20.43 -33.32
CA VAL A 305 -36.22 19.88 -32.32
C VAL A 305 -35.60 18.70 -31.60
N VAL A 306 -34.97 17.76 -32.31
CA VAL A 306 -34.28 16.60 -31.74
C VAL A 306 -32.78 16.71 -31.92
N ALA A 307 -32.01 16.03 -31.07
CA ALA A 307 -30.56 16.08 -31.10
C ALA A 307 -29.95 15.48 -32.39
N GLU A 308 -30.57 14.42 -32.91
CA GLU A 308 -30.13 13.74 -34.14
C GLU A 308 -31.31 13.59 -35.11
N SER A 309 -31.17 14.18 -36.29
CA SER A 309 -32.16 14.16 -37.37
C SER A 309 -31.46 13.72 -38.66
N PRO A 310 -32.09 12.88 -39.52
CA PRO A 310 -33.45 12.36 -39.42
C PRO A 310 -33.64 11.21 -38.42
N LEU A 311 -34.84 11.12 -37.85
CA LEU A 311 -35.33 9.93 -37.14
C LEU A 311 -35.76 8.86 -38.15
N GLN A 312 -35.27 7.64 -37.99
CA GLN A 312 -35.55 6.52 -38.89
C GLN A 312 -36.52 5.54 -38.22
N PHE A 313 -37.56 5.14 -38.92
CA PHE A 313 -38.56 4.19 -38.45
C PHE A 313 -38.73 3.03 -39.44
N ASP A 314 -38.75 1.80 -38.94
CA ASP A 314 -38.98 0.62 -39.78
C ASP A 314 -40.44 0.57 -40.25
N SER A 315 -41.37 0.97 -39.36
CA SER A 315 -42.80 1.07 -39.67
C SER A 315 -43.42 2.32 -39.04
N LEU A 316 -44.36 2.94 -39.75
CA LEU A 316 -45.19 4.04 -39.27
C LEU A 316 -46.60 3.89 -39.83
N ALA A 317 -47.59 3.74 -38.96
CA ALA A 317 -48.99 3.78 -39.31
C ALA A 317 -49.72 4.83 -38.48
N ALA A 318 -50.58 5.61 -39.12
CA ALA A 318 -51.27 6.71 -38.45
C ALA A 318 -52.60 7.04 -39.13
N HIS A 319 -53.59 7.42 -38.33
CA HIS A 319 -54.78 8.12 -38.82
C HIS A 319 -54.78 9.53 -38.25
N VAL A 320 -54.62 10.54 -39.10
CA VAL A 320 -54.52 11.94 -38.69
C VAL A 320 -55.63 12.74 -39.36
N GLY A 321 -56.42 13.46 -38.58
CA GLY A 321 -57.44 14.40 -39.04
C GLY A 321 -57.09 15.83 -38.62
N TRP A 322 -57.42 16.81 -39.45
CA TRP A 322 -57.30 18.22 -39.11
C TRP A 322 -58.54 19.02 -39.55
N LYS A 323 -58.83 20.11 -38.84
CA LYS A 323 -59.94 21.03 -39.14
C LYS A 323 -59.46 22.47 -39.05
N PHE A 324 -59.96 23.30 -39.97
CA PHE A 324 -59.76 24.74 -39.97
C PHE A 324 -61.07 25.41 -39.58
N ALA A 325 -61.06 26.16 -38.48
CA ALA A 325 -62.09 27.12 -38.11
C ALA A 325 -61.56 28.55 -38.34
N PRO A 326 -62.42 29.58 -38.40
CA PRO A 326 -62.02 30.96 -38.70
C PRO A 326 -60.88 31.51 -37.82
N ASP A 327 -60.76 31.02 -36.58
CA ASP A 327 -59.80 31.47 -35.57
C ASP A 327 -58.98 30.32 -34.94
N ARG A 328 -59.16 29.08 -35.40
CA ARG A 328 -58.65 27.87 -34.72
C ARG A 328 -58.23 26.79 -35.72
N PHE A 329 -57.09 26.17 -35.44
CA PHE A 329 -56.63 24.95 -36.09
C PHE A 329 -56.72 23.79 -35.11
N ASP A 330 -57.38 22.71 -35.51
CA ASP A 330 -57.44 21.46 -34.77
C ASP A 330 -56.73 20.34 -35.54
N LEU A 331 -55.96 19.55 -34.83
CA LEU A 331 -55.35 18.31 -35.31
C LEU A 331 -55.63 17.21 -34.30
N ALA A 332 -56.01 16.03 -34.76
CA ALA A 332 -56.23 14.87 -33.93
C ALA A 332 -55.70 13.62 -34.62
N PHE A 333 -55.22 12.66 -33.85
CA PHE A 333 -54.86 11.35 -34.36
C PHE A 333 -55.33 10.26 -33.40
N ASP A 334 -56.14 9.34 -33.95
CA ASP A 334 -56.78 8.28 -33.18
C ASP A 334 -55.79 7.19 -32.79
N THR A 335 -54.77 6.95 -33.60
CA THR A 335 -53.68 6.02 -33.30
C THR A 335 -52.53 6.36 -34.24
N LEU A 336 -51.35 6.57 -33.67
CA LEU A 336 -50.08 6.65 -34.39
C LEU A 336 -49.16 5.57 -33.81
N SER A 337 -48.92 4.50 -34.56
CA SER A 337 -48.02 3.42 -34.18
C SER A 337 -46.72 3.49 -34.97
N PHE A 338 -45.60 3.33 -34.30
CA PHE A 338 -44.28 3.34 -34.93
C PHE A 338 -43.35 2.35 -34.25
N ALA A 339 -42.34 1.88 -34.98
CA ALA A 339 -41.32 0.99 -34.45
C ALA A 339 -39.99 1.14 -35.20
N ASN A 340 -38.89 1.01 -34.47
CA ASN A 340 -37.53 0.78 -34.98
C ASN A 340 -36.72 -0.04 -33.95
N SER A 341 -35.40 -0.16 -34.17
CA SER A 341 -34.48 -0.84 -33.24
C SER A 341 -34.46 -0.28 -31.82
N ASP A 342 -34.76 1.01 -31.66
CA ASP A 342 -34.55 1.75 -30.42
C ASP A 342 -35.85 1.94 -29.63
N ILE A 343 -36.98 2.09 -30.32
CA ILE A 343 -38.26 2.47 -29.73
C ILE A 343 -39.43 1.89 -30.53
N ALA A 344 -40.44 1.43 -29.82
CA ALA A 344 -41.72 1.04 -30.42
C ALA A 344 -42.89 1.39 -29.50
N GLY A 345 -43.96 1.94 -30.08
CA GLY A 345 -45.07 2.44 -29.30
C GLY A 345 -46.25 2.94 -30.11
N THR A 346 -47.25 3.42 -29.37
CA THR A 346 -48.49 4.01 -29.87
C THR A 346 -48.73 5.37 -29.22
N LEU A 347 -49.13 6.36 -30.01
CA LEU A 347 -49.51 7.70 -29.56
C LEU A 347 -50.96 7.99 -29.94
N PHE A 348 -51.64 8.72 -29.06
CA PHE A 348 -53.01 9.18 -29.20
C PHE A 348 -53.04 10.65 -28.80
N GLY A 349 -53.68 11.51 -29.56
CA GLY A 349 -53.73 12.89 -29.13
C GLY A 349 -54.45 13.86 -30.03
N SER A 350 -54.53 15.09 -29.52
CA SER A 350 -55.07 16.25 -30.20
C SER A 350 -54.23 17.49 -29.91
N PHE A 351 -54.25 18.42 -30.85
CA PHE A 351 -53.57 19.69 -30.78
C PHE A 351 -54.50 20.77 -31.33
N ALA A 352 -54.77 21.80 -30.54
CA ALA A 352 -55.60 22.93 -30.93
C ALA A 352 -54.82 24.23 -30.80
N ARG A 353 -54.88 25.12 -31.79
CA ARG A 353 -54.17 26.41 -31.75
C ARG A 353 -55.05 27.54 -32.30
N GLY A 354 -55.23 28.58 -31.50
CA GLY A 354 -55.84 29.84 -31.93
C GLY A 354 -54.88 30.67 -32.80
N LEU A 355 -55.38 31.48 -33.73
CA LEU A 355 -54.56 32.37 -34.58
C LEU A 355 -53.71 33.33 -33.72
N GLY A 356 -52.41 33.03 -33.58
CA GLY A 356 -51.45 33.83 -32.82
C GLY A 356 -51.18 33.39 -31.37
N GLY A 357 -51.93 32.40 -30.85
CA GLY A 357 -51.74 31.85 -29.50
C GLY A 357 -50.82 30.64 -29.45
N ALA A 358 -50.35 30.30 -28.24
CA ALA A 358 -49.73 29.01 -27.98
C ALA A 358 -50.76 27.88 -28.09
N GLY A 359 -50.37 26.75 -28.67
CA GLY A 359 -51.28 25.62 -28.85
C GLY A 359 -51.55 24.88 -27.54
N VAL A 360 -52.75 24.33 -27.41
CA VAL A 360 -53.14 23.36 -26.38
C VAL A 360 -52.92 21.96 -26.93
N ILE A 361 -52.20 21.13 -26.18
CA ILE A 361 -51.95 19.73 -26.53
C ILE A 361 -52.67 18.81 -25.55
N ASP A 362 -53.16 17.67 -26.05
CA ASP A 362 -53.56 16.52 -25.26
C ASP A 362 -52.97 15.27 -25.93
N LEU A 363 -51.90 14.75 -25.36
CA LEU A 363 -51.12 13.63 -25.88
C LEU A 363 -51.01 12.54 -24.82
N THR A 364 -51.24 11.30 -25.24
CA THR A 364 -51.01 10.09 -24.47
C THR A 364 -50.17 9.13 -25.30
N GLY A 365 -49.10 8.60 -24.72
CA GLY A 365 -48.21 7.66 -25.39
C GLY A 365 -47.94 6.43 -24.55
N ASN A 366 -47.93 5.26 -25.17
CA ASN A 366 -47.52 3.99 -24.57
C ASN A 366 -46.41 3.39 -25.43
N PHE A 367 -45.25 3.16 -24.86
CA PHE A 367 -44.11 2.54 -25.54
C PHE A 367 -43.77 1.22 -24.86
N PHE A 368 -43.73 0.16 -25.66
CA PHE A 368 -43.53 -1.22 -25.23
C PHE A 368 -42.11 -1.73 -25.51
N HIS A 369 -41.28 -0.90 -26.15
CA HIS A 369 -39.84 -1.07 -26.29
C HIS A 369 -39.19 0.30 -26.29
N ALA A 370 -38.13 0.47 -25.50
CA ALA A 370 -37.30 1.66 -25.47
C ALA A 370 -35.87 1.27 -25.02
N ASP A 371 -34.88 1.48 -25.87
CA ASP A 371 -33.46 1.34 -25.55
C ASP A 371 -32.96 2.62 -24.88
N GLY A 372 -32.50 2.50 -23.63
CA GLY A 372 -32.01 3.62 -22.84
C GLY A 372 -30.82 4.33 -23.49
N ARG A 373 -30.00 3.63 -24.28
CA ARG A 373 -28.83 4.20 -24.97
C ARG A 373 -29.22 5.20 -26.05
N ALA A 374 -30.42 5.08 -26.59
CA ALA A 374 -30.92 5.93 -27.67
C ALA A 374 -31.87 7.04 -27.20
N VAL A 375 -32.14 7.15 -25.88
CA VAL A 375 -33.15 8.08 -25.32
C VAL A 375 -32.92 9.53 -25.74
N TYR A 376 -31.66 9.96 -25.82
CA TYR A 376 -31.27 11.33 -26.18
C TYR A 376 -31.72 11.72 -27.60
N ARG A 377 -32.03 10.74 -28.47
CA ARG A 377 -32.50 10.97 -29.86
C ARG A 377 -33.98 11.33 -29.91
N TYR A 378 -34.77 10.89 -28.93
CA TYR A 378 -36.23 10.99 -28.95
C TYR A 378 -36.78 12.09 -28.02
N VAL A 379 -35.96 12.65 -27.13
CA VAL A 379 -36.36 13.77 -26.26
C VAL A 379 -36.14 15.10 -26.98
N PRO A 380 -37.20 15.91 -27.18
CA PRO A 380 -37.07 17.18 -27.89
C PRO A 380 -36.41 18.27 -27.02
N LEU A 381 -35.76 19.23 -27.66
CA LEU A 381 -35.22 20.46 -27.07
C LEU A 381 -34.18 20.25 -25.95
N LEU A 382 -33.45 19.13 -25.96
CA LEU A 382 -32.36 18.90 -25.02
C LEU A 382 -31.16 19.84 -25.28
N PRO A 383 -30.58 20.47 -24.23
CA PRO A 383 -29.33 21.21 -24.37
C PRO A 383 -28.16 20.31 -24.79
N GLY A 384 -27.24 20.82 -25.61
CA GLY A 384 -26.07 20.08 -26.11
C GLY A 384 -25.26 19.34 -25.03
N PRO A 385 -24.87 19.99 -23.91
CA PRO A 385 -24.15 19.31 -22.82
C PRO A 385 -24.92 18.15 -22.18
N VAL A 386 -26.26 18.23 -22.14
CA VAL A 386 -27.12 17.16 -21.61
C VAL A 386 -27.13 15.97 -22.56
N VAL A 387 -27.19 16.21 -23.88
CA VAL A 387 -27.11 15.16 -24.89
C VAL A 387 -25.79 14.38 -24.76
N GLU A 388 -24.66 15.09 -24.69
CA GLU A 388 -23.34 14.46 -24.54
C GLU A 388 -23.21 13.68 -23.22
N TYR A 389 -23.77 14.22 -22.13
CA TYR A 389 -23.81 13.51 -20.85
C TYR A 389 -24.64 12.22 -20.94
N LEU A 390 -25.84 12.26 -21.54
CA LEU A 390 -26.69 11.06 -21.65
C LEU A 390 -26.04 9.98 -22.53
N LYS A 391 -25.41 10.38 -23.64
CA LYS A 391 -24.61 9.48 -24.51
C LYS A 391 -23.49 8.78 -23.75
N ALA A 392 -22.78 9.52 -22.91
CA ALA A 392 -21.65 9.00 -22.15
C ALA A 392 -22.09 8.19 -20.92
N SER A 393 -23.20 8.54 -20.30
CA SER A 393 -23.58 8.01 -18.99
C SER A 393 -24.46 6.76 -19.06
N ILE A 394 -25.36 6.64 -20.04
CA ILE A 394 -26.24 5.48 -20.18
C ILE A 394 -25.58 4.46 -21.13
N GLN A 395 -24.97 3.41 -20.56
CA GLN A 395 -24.22 2.40 -21.32
C GLN A 395 -25.06 1.20 -21.73
N ALA A 396 -26.09 0.89 -20.95
CA ALA A 396 -27.07 -0.17 -21.22
C ALA A 396 -28.38 0.16 -20.49
N GLY A 397 -29.43 -0.60 -20.80
CA GLY A 397 -30.74 -0.50 -20.16
C GLY A 397 -31.86 -0.44 -21.17
N HIS A 398 -33.01 -1.00 -20.80
CA HIS A 398 -34.20 -0.99 -21.65
C HIS A 398 -35.47 -0.85 -20.81
N SER A 399 -36.56 -0.47 -21.46
CA SER A 399 -37.89 -0.40 -20.85
C SER A 399 -38.95 -0.93 -21.81
N ASN A 400 -39.85 -1.76 -21.28
CA ASN A 400 -41.01 -2.29 -22.01
C ASN A 400 -42.35 -1.68 -21.52
N ASP A 401 -42.28 -0.71 -20.61
CA ASP A 401 -43.46 -0.02 -20.03
C ASP A 401 -43.07 1.44 -19.80
N VAL A 402 -43.24 2.24 -20.85
CA VAL A 402 -43.10 3.69 -20.81
C VAL A 402 -44.45 4.32 -21.13
N ARG A 403 -44.93 5.17 -20.22
CA ARG A 403 -46.21 5.89 -20.36
C ARG A 403 -45.95 7.39 -20.33
N LEU A 404 -46.46 8.10 -21.33
CA LEU A 404 -46.38 9.55 -21.49
C LEU A 404 -47.78 10.15 -21.41
N ARG A 405 -47.92 11.20 -20.61
CA ARG A 405 -49.11 12.06 -20.59
C ARG A 405 -48.67 13.52 -20.66
N LEU A 406 -49.12 14.23 -21.69
CA LEU A 406 -48.87 15.64 -21.87
C LEU A 406 -50.18 16.36 -22.20
N LYS A 407 -50.68 17.21 -21.30
CA LYS A 407 -51.93 17.96 -21.46
C LYS A 407 -51.76 19.40 -21.02
N GLY A 408 -52.17 20.37 -21.83
CA GLY A 408 -52.24 21.77 -21.42
C GLY A 408 -51.77 22.76 -22.49
N GLU A 409 -51.70 24.03 -22.12
CA GLU A 409 -51.19 25.11 -22.98
C GLU A 409 -49.65 25.04 -23.08
N LEU A 410 -49.10 24.80 -24.27
CA LEU A 410 -47.65 24.62 -24.46
C LEU A 410 -46.80 25.83 -24.05
N ALA A 411 -47.36 27.05 -24.03
CA ALA A 411 -46.64 28.23 -23.52
C ALA A 411 -46.44 28.21 -21.99
N LYS A 412 -47.23 27.42 -21.27
CA LYS A 412 -47.13 27.25 -19.82
C LYS A 412 -46.29 26.03 -19.43
N PHE A 413 -45.77 25.27 -20.40
CA PHE A 413 -44.89 24.12 -20.11
C PHE A 413 -43.67 24.59 -19.28
N PRO A 414 -43.29 23.89 -18.19
CA PRO A 414 -43.66 22.53 -17.77
C PRO A 414 -44.90 22.43 -16.85
N PHE A 415 -45.77 23.45 -16.86
CA PHE A 415 -47.03 23.55 -16.09
C PHE A 415 -46.82 23.78 -14.60
N ASP A 416 -46.12 24.87 -14.25
CA ASP A 416 -45.73 25.19 -12.88
C ASP A 416 -46.91 25.51 -11.95
N ASP A 417 -47.98 26.12 -12.46
CA ASP A 417 -49.15 26.49 -11.67
C ASP A 417 -50.13 25.31 -11.49
N PRO A 418 -50.70 25.08 -10.29
CA PRO A 418 -51.70 24.04 -10.08
C PRO A 418 -52.88 24.17 -11.05
N GLY A 419 -53.16 23.11 -11.80
CA GLY A 419 -54.24 23.07 -12.80
C GLY A 419 -53.88 23.63 -14.18
N SER A 420 -52.64 24.11 -14.40
CA SER A 420 -52.19 24.63 -15.71
C SER A 420 -51.95 23.56 -16.78
N GLY A 421 -51.77 22.29 -16.37
CA GLY A 421 -51.58 21.15 -17.26
C GLY A 421 -51.09 19.90 -16.54
N ILE A 422 -50.76 18.87 -17.31
CA ILE A 422 -50.18 17.60 -16.87
C ILE A 422 -48.98 17.31 -17.77
N PHE A 423 -47.80 17.15 -17.19
CA PHE A 423 -46.66 16.53 -17.85
C PHE A 423 -46.18 15.37 -16.99
N GLN A 424 -46.32 14.15 -17.49
CA GLN A 424 -45.95 12.94 -16.76
C GLN A 424 -45.30 11.93 -17.70
N ILE A 425 -44.16 11.37 -17.29
CA ILE A 425 -43.53 10.22 -17.91
C ILE A 425 -43.25 9.19 -16.82
N VAL A 426 -43.71 7.95 -17.00
CA VAL A 426 -43.39 6.84 -16.11
C VAL A 426 -42.75 5.73 -16.94
N ALA A 427 -41.54 5.34 -16.60
CA ALA A 427 -40.79 4.29 -17.30
C ALA A 427 -40.27 3.24 -16.31
N LYS A 428 -40.53 1.95 -16.58
CA LYS A 428 -39.94 0.83 -15.84
C LYS A 428 -38.62 0.43 -16.49
N VAL A 429 -37.51 0.81 -15.88
CA VAL A 429 -36.16 0.56 -16.40
C VAL A 429 -35.65 -0.78 -15.88
N THR A 430 -35.06 -1.59 -16.76
CA THR A 430 -34.46 -2.89 -16.44
C THR A 430 -33.03 -2.97 -16.99
N ASP A 431 -32.14 -3.60 -16.21
CA ASP A 431 -30.72 -3.87 -16.53
C ASP A 431 -29.95 -2.64 -17.06
N ALA A 432 -30.13 -1.49 -16.41
CA ALA A 432 -29.42 -0.28 -16.79
C ALA A 432 -27.99 -0.23 -16.20
N ASP A 433 -27.04 0.14 -17.04
CA ASP A 433 -25.66 0.44 -16.65
C ASP A 433 -25.43 1.94 -16.79
N PHE A 434 -25.04 2.57 -15.68
CA PHE A 434 -24.95 4.02 -15.55
C PHE A 434 -23.57 4.47 -15.04
N ARG A 435 -22.91 5.30 -15.84
CA ARG A 435 -21.65 5.99 -15.47
C ARG A 435 -21.98 7.42 -15.08
N TYR A 436 -22.12 7.66 -13.78
CA TYR A 436 -22.59 8.93 -13.24
C TYR A 436 -21.53 10.05 -13.21
N ALA A 437 -20.24 9.70 -13.12
CA ALA A 437 -19.12 10.65 -13.14
C ALA A 437 -17.82 9.98 -13.61
N GLU A 438 -16.87 10.78 -14.12
CA GLU A 438 -15.55 10.30 -14.53
C GLU A 438 -14.70 9.89 -13.31
N GLY A 439 -13.94 8.79 -13.44
CA GLY A 439 -13.11 8.26 -12.36
C GLY A 439 -13.87 7.57 -11.22
N TRP A 440 -15.20 7.55 -11.27
CA TRP A 440 -16.03 6.80 -10.34
C TRP A 440 -16.39 5.42 -10.90
N PRO A 441 -16.54 4.39 -10.04
CA PRO A 441 -17.00 3.08 -10.49
C PRO A 441 -18.41 3.16 -11.08
N ARG A 442 -18.68 2.41 -12.15
CA ARG A 442 -20.02 2.40 -12.77
C ARG A 442 -21.05 1.68 -11.89
N ALA A 443 -22.29 2.15 -11.94
CA ALA A 443 -23.44 1.42 -11.43
C ALA A 443 -23.96 0.47 -12.50
N SER A 444 -24.29 -0.76 -12.11
CA SER A 444 -24.68 -1.84 -13.04
C SER A 444 -25.93 -2.57 -12.58
N GLY A 445 -26.67 -3.12 -13.55
CA GLY A 445 -27.89 -3.90 -13.28
C GLY A 445 -28.98 -3.11 -12.56
N LEU A 446 -29.07 -1.80 -12.82
CA LEU A 446 -30.08 -0.93 -12.20
C LEU A 446 -31.47 -1.29 -12.72
N SER A 447 -32.41 -1.50 -11.80
CA SER A 447 -33.82 -1.74 -12.16
C SER A 447 -34.76 -0.97 -11.23
N GLY A 448 -35.74 -0.28 -11.81
CA GLY A 448 -36.63 0.59 -11.05
C GLY A 448 -37.53 1.50 -11.89
N ASP A 449 -38.21 2.41 -11.22
CA ASP A 449 -39.14 3.36 -11.83
C ASP A 449 -38.45 4.71 -12.05
N LEU A 450 -38.52 5.23 -13.27
CA LEU A 450 -38.17 6.59 -13.64
C LEU A 450 -39.46 7.39 -13.86
N ILE A 451 -39.64 8.44 -13.07
CA ILE A 451 -40.87 9.23 -13.03
C ILE A 451 -40.51 10.69 -13.27
N PHE A 452 -41.06 11.28 -14.33
CA PHE A 452 -41.12 12.72 -14.52
C PHE A 452 -42.53 13.19 -14.21
N GLU A 453 -42.67 14.24 -13.41
CA GLU A 453 -43.95 14.83 -13.05
C GLU A 453 -43.79 16.35 -12.94
N GLY A 454 -44.39 17.08 -13.89
CA GLY A 454 -44.17 18.51 -14.09
C GLY A 454 -42.67 18.79 -14.25
N LYS A 455 -42.15 19.70 -13.43
CA LYS A 455 -40.72 20.03 -13.41
C LYS A 455 -39.82 19.04 -12.68
N SER A 456 -40.40 18.05 -11.98
CA SER A 456 -39.64 17.13 -11.14
C SER A 456 -39.29 15.83 -11.85
N MET A 457 -38.15 15.24 -11.45
CA MET A 457 -37.73 13.91 -11.84
C MET A 457 -37.41 13.09 -10.59
N ARG A 458 -37.83 11.83 -10.59
CA ARG A 458 -37.57 10.88 -9.51
C ARG A 458 -37.18 9.52 -10.09
N ILE A 459 -36.16 8.91 -9.52
CA ILE A 459 -35.75 7.53 -9.78
C ILE A 459 -35.92 6.75 -8.50
N ILE A 460 -36.62 5.62 -8.56
CA ILE A 460 -36.75 4.68 -7.45
C ILE A 460 -36.20 3.33 -7.93
N ALA A 461 -34.95 3.05 -7.61
CA ALA A 461 -34.29 1.79 -7.94
C ALA A 461 -34.44 0.78 -6.81
N SER A 462 -34.92 -0.41 -7.17
CA SER A 462 -35.08 -1.56 -6.27
C SER A 462 -33.90 -2.53 -6.32
N LYS A 463 -33.11 -2.46 -7.41
CA LYS A 463 -31.90 -3.26 -7.62
C LYS A 463 -30.82 -2.39 -8.25
N GLY A 464 -29.58 -2.70 -7.92
CA GLY A 464 -28.39 -2.07 -8.48
C GLY A 464 -27.14 -2.50 -7.73
N ALA A 465 -25.99 -2.46 -8.39
CA ALA A 465 -24.72 -2.71 -7.73
C ALA A 465 -23.60 -1.80 -8.25
N VAL A 466 -22.68 -1.44 -7.34
CA VAL A 466 -21.46 -0.70 -7.65
C VAL A 466 -20.28 -1.49 -7.08
N LEU A 467 -19.34 -1.91 -7.92
CA LEU A 467 -18.22 -2.79 -7.52
C LEU A 467 -18.65 -4.01 -6.71
N GLY A 468 -19.80 -4.60 -7.03
CA GLY A 468 -20.35 -5.75 -6.33
C GLY A 468 -21.17 -5.43 -5.07
N VAL A 469 -21.07 -4.21 -4.51
CA VAL A 469 -21.90 -3.76 -3.38
C VAL A 469 -23.33 -3.59 -3.86
N ARG A 470 -24.25 -4.39 -3.32
CA ARG A 470 -25.66 -4.36 -3.71
C ARG A 470 -26.43 -3.26 -2.97
N ALA A 471 -27.12 -2.42 -3.73
CA ALA A 471 -28.06 -1.46 -3.18
C ALA A 471 -29.33 -2.19 -2.72
N SER A 472 -29.76 -1.94 -1.48
CA SER A 472 -31.07 -2.39 -0.99
C SER A 472 -32.19 -1.44 -1.43
N SER A 473 -31.88 -0.15 -1.52
CA SER A 473 -32.73 0.85 -2.17
C SER A 473 -31.89 2.05 -2.61
N ALA A 474 -32.23 2.64 -3.76
CA ALA A 474 -31.68 3.92 -4.15
C ALA A 474 -32.80 4.82 -4.68
N ARG A 475 -32.91 6.03 -4.14
CA ARG A 475 -33.82 7.07 -4.62
C ARG A 475 -33.01 8.27 -5.04
N ALA A 476 -33.23 8.76 -6.25
CA ALA A 476 -32.70 10.03 -6.68
C ALA A 476 -33.86 10.95 -7.07
N SER A 477 -33.79 12.22 -6.70
CA SER A 477 -34.75 13.25 -7.10
C SER A 477 -34.05 14.49 -7.60
N ILE A 478 -34.65 15.08 -8.63
CA ILE A 478 -34.38 16.45 -9.06
C ILE A 478 -35.72 17.18 -8.92
N PRO A 479 -35.89 18.00 -7.87
CA PRO A 479 -37.16 18.69 -7.62
C PRO A 479 -37.58 19.63 -8.75
N ASP A 480 -36.62 20.23 -9.45
CA ASP A 480 -36.85 21.18 -10.54
C ASP A 480 -35.76 21.06 -11.63
N LEU A 481 -36.12 20.49 -12.79
CA LEU A 481 -35.26 20.34 -13.96
C LEU A 481 -35.10 21.63 -14.78
N PHE A 482 -35.97 22.61 -14.59
CA PHE A 482 -36.10 23.78 -15.46
C PHE A 482 -35.59 25.06 -14.80
N HIS A 483 -35.32 25.05 -13.49
CA HIS A 483 -34.75 26.17 -12.76
C HIS A 483 -33.23 26.30 -12.92
N GLY A 484 -32.68 27.49 -12.64
CA GLY A 484 -31.25 27.76 -12.74
C GLY A 484 -30.38 27.04 -11.70
N ASP A 485 -30.94 26.60 -10.58
CA ASP A 485 -30.19 25.92 -9.50
C ASP A 485 -30.65 24.46 -9.38
N VAL A 486 -30.34 23.65 -10.41
CA VAL A 486 -30.71 22.24 -10.43
C VAL A 486 -29.92 21.49 -9.35
N ARG A 487 -30.64 20.81 -8.45
CA ARG A 487 -30.07 20.01 -7.36
C ARG A 487 -30.44 18.54 -7.54
N VAL A 488 -29.47 17.67 -7.27
CA VAL A 488 -29.67 16.22 -7.21
C VAL A 488 -29.68 15.80 -5.75
N GLU A 489 -30.82 15.30 -5.31
CA GLU A 489 -30.96 14.64 -4.01
C GLU A 489 -30.84 13.14 -4.23
N LEU A 490 -30.00 12.47 -3.45
CA LEU A 490 -29.78 11.03 -3.52
C LEU A 490 -29.89 10.45 -2.12
N GLU A 491 -30.74 9.44 -1.97
CA GLU A 491 -30.81 8.55 -0.81
C GLU A 491 -30.38 7.15 -1.26
N PHE A 492 -29.43 6.57 -0.56
CA PHE A 492 -28.87 5.27 -0.90
C PHE A 492 -28.72 4.41 0.35
N HIS A 493 -29.26 3.20 0.29
CA HIS A 493 -29.09 2.19 1.32
C HIS A 493 -28.42 0.95 0.72
N ALA A 494 -27.40 0.43 1.40
CA ALA A 494 -26.71 -0.79 1.01
C ALA A 494 -26.35 -1.64 2.23
N GLU A 495 -26.33 -2.94 2.03
CA GLU A 495 -25.88 -3.92 3.02
C GLU A 495 -25.02 -4.96 2.29
N ASP A 496 -23.75 -5.02 2.65
CA ASP A 496 -22.79 -5.95 2.04
C ASP A 496 -21.59 -6.19 2.96
N LYS A 497 -20.58 -6.90 2.47
CA LYS A 497 -19.31 -7.09 3.19
C LYS A 497 -18.59 -5.77 3.36
N THR A 498 -18.09 -5.49 4.57
CA THR A 498 -17.31 -4.28 4.85
C THR A 498 -16.07 -4.13 3.97
N SER A 499 -15.46 -5.25 3.54
CA SER A 499 -14.36 -5.28 2.57
C SER A 499 -14.74 -4.65 1.22
N ASP A 500 -15.98 -4.82 0.77
CA ASP A 500 -16.43 -4.28 -0.52
C ASP A 500 -16.66 -2.76 -0.45
N PHE A 501 -17.09 -2.24 0.71
CA PHE A 501 -17.12 -0.78 0.96
C PHE A 501 -15.70 -0.19 1.01
N LEU A 502 -14.73 -0.87 1.63
CA LEU A 502 -13.33 -0.45 1.61
C LEU A 502 -12.75 -0.45 0.18
N ARG A 503 -13.09 -1.46 -0.64
CA ARG A 503 -12.74 -1.48 -2.07
C ARG A 503 -13.34 -0.31 -2.82
N PHE A 504 -14.60 0.05 -2.55
CA PHE A 504 -15.21 1.24 -3.14
C PHE A 504 -14.46 2.52 -2.80
N ILE A 505 -13.98 2.69 -1.57
CA ILE A 505 -13.13 3.83 -1.20
C ILE A 505 -11.84 3.77 -2.05
N ALA A 506 -11.15 2.62 -2.06
CA ALA A 506 -9.87 2.41 -2.76
C ALA A 506 -9.93 2.71 -4.28
N GLU A 507 -11.04 2.36 -4.93
CA GLU A 507 -11.24 2.48 -6.38
C GLU A 507 -12.00 3.76 -6.78
N SER A 508 -12.27 4.67 -5.85
CA SER A 508 -12.95 5.94 -6.12
C SER A 508 -12.10 7.15 -5.74
N PRO A 509 -12.46 8.36 -6.21
CA PRO A 509 -11.78 9.59 -5.81
C PRO A 509 -11.79 9.86 -4.30
N VAL A 510 -12.62 9.14 -3.52
CA VAL A 510 -12.67 9.23 -2.05
C VAL A 510 -11.32 8.89 -1.41
N THR A 511 -10.53 7.97 -1.98
CA THR A 511 -9.18 7.65 -1.44
C THR A 511 -8.27 8.88 -1.38
N LYS A 512 -8.33 9.74 -2.41
CA LYS A 512 -7.56 10.99 -2.43
C LYS A 512 -8.07 12.01 -1.41
N ALA A 513 -9.38 12.00 -1.12
CA ALA A 513 -9.96 12.85 -0.09
C ALA A 513 -9.53 12.43 1.32
N LEU A 514 -9.25 11.14 1.53
CA LEU A 514 -8.79 10.55 2.79
C LEU A 514 -7.26 10.41 2.90
N ASP A 515 -6.48 10.98 1.96
CA ASP A 515 -5.01 10.85 1.88
C ASP A 515 -4.49 9.39 2.02
N GLY A 516 -5.28 8.41 1.54
CA GLY A 516 -4.92 6.99 1.62
C GLY A 516 -4.93 6.40 3.04
N MET A 517 -5.58 7.04 4.02
CA MET A 517 -5.65 6.54 5.41
C MET A 517 -6.23 5.13 5.54
N THR A 518 -7.11 4.73 4.61
CA THR A 518 -7.78 3.41 4.61
C THR A 518 -7.07 2.37 3.75
N GLU A 519 -5.97 2.69 3.06
CA GLU A 519 -5.30 1.78 2.11
C GLU A 519 -4.73 0.52 2.78
N SER A 520 -4.26 0.63 4.02
CA SER A 520 -3.72 -0.51 4.78
C SER A 520 -4.79 -1.24 5.60
N MET A 521 -6.03 -0.75 5.61
CA MET A 521 -7.08 -1.30 6.44
C MET A 521 -7.69 -2.55 5.79
N ILE A 522 -7.85 -3.59 6.59
CA ILE A 522 -8.53 -4.82 6.18
C ILE A 522 -9.71 -5.00 7.14
N ALA A 523 -10.90 -5.21 6.59
CA ALA A 523 -12.10 -5.47 7.37
C ALA A 523 -12.83 -6.70 6.84
N ALA A 524 -13.28 -7.55 7.74
CA ALA A 524 -14.15 -8.68 7.46
C ALA A 524 -15.39 -8.60 8.35
N GLY A 525 -16.58 -8.80 7.79
CA GLY A 525 -17.85 -8.62 8.51
C GLY A 525 -18.89 -7.96 7.61
N VAL A 526 -20.04 -7.61 8.19
CA VAL A 526 -21.15 -6.98 7.46
C VAL A 526 -21.22 -5.50 7.82
N GLY A 527 -21.44 -4.67 6.80
CA GLY A 527 -21.65 -3.23 6.92
C GLY A 527 -23.00 -2.83 6.34
N ARG A 528 -23.72 -1.94 7.02
CA ARG A 528 -24.90 -1.27 6.47
C ARG A 528 -24.62 0.21 6.29
N LEU A 529 -24.80 0.71 5.08
CA LEU A 529 -24.64 2.11 4.72
C LEU A 529 -26.03 2.73 4.49
N ALA A 530 -26.31 3.84 5.15
CA ALA A 530 -27.35 4.79 4.78
C ALA A 530 -26.68 6.10 4.40
N LEU A 531 -26.95 6.60 3.19
CA LEU A 531 -26.30 7.77 2.63
C LEU A 531 -27.35 8.73 2.09
N ARG A 532 -27.24 10.00 2.44
CA ARG A 532 -27.99 11.10 1.84
C ARG A 532 -27.04 12.15 1.29
N LEU A 533 -27.24 12.51 0.04
CA LEU A 533 -26.40 13.44 -0.70
C LEU A 533 -27.27 14.49 -1.40
N ASP A 534 -26.86 15.75 -1.34
CA ASP A 534 -27.50 16.88 -2.01
C ASP A 534 -26.44 17.64 -2.81
N ILE A 535 -26.52 17.54 -4.15
CA ILE A 535 -25.52 18.04 -5.09
C ILE A 535 -26.11 19.16 -5.95
N PRO A 536 -25.63 20.41 -5.81
CA PRO A 536 -25.92 21.47 -6.78
C PRO A 536 -25.14 21.22 -8.08
N ILE A 537 -25.80 21.01 -9.22
CA ILE A 537 -25.13 20.62 -10.48
C ILE A 537 -24.18 21.72 -10.98
N ARG A 538 -24.48 22.99 -10.72
CA ARG A 538 -23.61 24.12 -11.12
C ARG A 538 -22.32 24.21 -10.32
N ASN A 539 -22.38 23.89 -9.03
CA ASN A 539 -21.29 24.01 -8.06
C ASN A 539 -21.17 22.70 -7.26
N PRO A 540 -20.79 21.58 -7.91
CA PRO A 540 -20.80 20.25 -7.28
C PRO A 540 -19.89 20.16 -6.06
N GLU A 541 -18.89 21.05 -5.92
CA GLU A 541 -18.01 21.16 -4.76
C GLU A 541 -18.71 21.62 -3.47
N THR A 542 -19.91 22.19 -3.56
CA THR A 542 -20.72 22.66 -2.42
C THR A 542 -21.76 21.62 -1.96
N PHE A 543 -21.57 20.36 -2.33
CA PHE A 543 -22.45 19.27 -1.95
C PHE A 543 -22.57 19.12 -0.42
N LYS A 544 -23.73 18.66 0.04
CA LYS A 544 -23.95 18.27 1.44
C LYS A 544 -24.04 16.76 1.55
N LEU A 545 -23.38 16.20 2.56
CA LEU A 545 -23.32 14.77 2.79
C LEU A 545 -23.76 14.44 4.21
N ALA A 546 -24.66 13.47 4.35
CA ALA A 546 -24.98 12.84 5.62
C ALA A 546 -24.98 11.33 5.43
N GLY A 547 -23.99 10.67 6.02
CA GLY A 547 -23.80 9.24 5.94
C GLY A 547 -23.80 8.59 7.31
N GLU A 548 -24.32 7.37 7.36
CA GLU A 548 -24.36 6.52 8.54
C GLU A 548 -23.90 5.12 8.14
N PHE A 549 -22.87 4.60 8.82
CA PHE A 549 -22.32 3.28 8.59
C PHE A 549 -22.42 2.43 9.86
N GLN A 550 -23.20 1.37 9.82
CA GLN A 550 -23.33 0.41 10.91
C GLN A 550 -22.38 -0.77 10.69
N LEU A 551 -21.48 -0.98 11.65
CA LEU A 551 -20.61 -2.15 11.73
C LEU A 551 -21.35 -3.24 12.51
N ILE A 552 -21.46 -4.42 11.92
CA ILE A 552 -22.09 -5.60 12.51
C ILE A 552 -21.08 -6.75 12.50
N ASP A 553 -20.61 -7.11 13.69
CA ASP A 553 -19.66 -8.20 13.94
C ASP A 553 -18.42 -8.15 13.05
N ASN A 554 -17.76 -6.99 13.00
CA ASN A 554 -16.60 -6.80 12.14
C ASN A 554 -15.28 -7.18 12.84
N GLU A 555 -14.38 -7.81 12.08
CA GLU A 555 -12.96 -7.87 12.40
C GLU A 555 -12.22 -6.82 11.56
N VAL A 556 -11.58 -5.85 12.22
CA VAL A 556 -10.86 -4.75 11.56
C VAL A 556 -9.40 -4.74 11.97
N ARG A 557 -8.52 -4.74 10.97
CA ARG A 557 -7.06 -4.56 11.11
C ARG A 557 -6.66 -3.25 10.45
N THR A 558 -5.96 -2.40 11.19
CA THR A 558 -5.52 -1.08 10.69
C THR A 558 -4.23 -1.15 9.88
N ASP A 559 -3.38 -2.15 10.18
CA ASP A 559 -2.15 -2.46 9.45
C ASP A 559 -1.89 -3.98 9.55
N SER A 560 -0.97 -4.46 8.72
CA SER A 560 -0.57 -5.87 8.64
C SER A 560 0.06 -6.40 9.94
N ASP A 561 0.75 -5.56 10.70
CA ASP A 561 1.42 -5.89 11.96
C ASP A 561 0.58 -5.56 13.21
N ALA A 562 -0.60 -4.97 13.04
CA ALA A 562 -1.50 -4.60 14.14
C ALA A 562 -2.46 -5.76 14.51
N PRO A 563 -2.68 -6.02 15.81
CA PRO A 563 -3.72 -6.92 16.28
C PRO A 563 -5.10 -6.47 15.80
N PRO A 564 -5.98 -7.40 15.40
CA PRO A 564 -7.34 -7.05 14.99
C PRO A 564 -8.19 -6.55 16.15
N PHE A 565 -9.09 -5.62 15.86
CA PHE A 565 -10.29 -5.41 16.66
C PHE A 565 -11.35 -6.39 16.18
N SER A 566 -11.65 -7.39 17.00
CA SER A 566 -12.65 -8.43 16.71
C SER A 566 -14.02 -8.05 17.27
N HIS A 567 -15.09 -8.59 16.70
CA HIS A 567 -16.48 -8.31 17.13
C HIS A 567 -16.79 -6.81 17.24
N LEU A 568 -16.27 -6.00 16.31
CA LEU A 568 -16.49 -4.57 16.25
C LEU A 568 -17.94 -4.29 15.81
N ASN A 569 -18.69 -3.65 16.70
CA ASN A 569 -20.10 -3.32 16.54
C ASN A 569 -20.33 -1.85 16.89
N GLY A 570 -21.20 -1.18 16.13
CA GLY A 570 -21.61 0.19 16.43
C GLY A 570 -21.94 0.99 15.18
N ARG A 571 -22.16 2.29 15.36
CA ARG A 571 -22.56 3.22 14.30
C ARG A 571 -21.53 4.34 14.18
N LEU A 572 -21.07 4.57 12.95
CA LEU A 572 -20.30 5.75 12.56
C LEU A 572 -21.21 6.67 11.75
N GLU A 573 -21.16 7.95 12.05
CA GLU A 573 -21.79 9.01 11.28
C GLU A 573 -20.70 9.83 10.58
N PHE A 574 -20.94 10.27 9.35
CA PHE A 574 -19.98 11.08 8.61
C PHE A 574 -20.67 12.12 7.73
N THR A 575 -20.01 13.25 7.54
CA THR A 575 -20.42 14.36 6.68
C THR A 575 -19.29 14.70 5.70
N GLU A 576 -19.45 15.75 4.90
CA GLU A 576 -18.38 16.27 4.03
C GLU A 576 -17.17 16.78 4.83
N SER A 577 -17.34 17.06 6.12
CA SER A 577 -16.38 17.76 6.97
C SER A 577 -15.83 16.92 8.13
N GLY A 578 -16.39 15.74 8.43
CA GLY A 578 -15.87 14.90 9.49
C GLY A 578 -16.60 13.59 9.72
N ILE A 579 -16.06 12.82 10.65
CA ILE A 579 -16.56 11.53 11.12
C ILE A 579 -16.74 11.53 12.64
N THR A 580 -17.80 10.89 13.12
CA THR A 580 -18.12 10.75 14.55
C THR A 580 -18.61 9.34 14.87
N ALA A 581 -18.26 8.85 16.06
CA ALA A 581 -18.71 7.58 16.62
C ALA A 581 -18.69 7.69 18.14
N ARG A 582 -19.80 7.44 18.84
CA ARG A 582 -19.89 7.66 20.29
C ARG A 582 -19.28 6.51 21.10
N ALA A 583 -19.66 5.28 20.78
CA ALA A 583 -19.24 4.09 21.51
C ALA A 583 -19.34 2.85 20.61
N LEU A 584 -18.28 2.59 19.83
CA LEU A 584 -18.11 1.31 19.14
C LEU A 584 -17.60 0.28 20.15
N SER A 585 -18.28 -0.85 20.27
CA SER A 585 -17.87 -1.96 21.12
C SER A 585 -17.05 -2.97 20.31
N ALA A 586 -15.94 -3.44 20.86
CA ALA A 586 -15.08 -4.45 20.23
C ALA A 586 -14.43 -5.36 21.28
N ARG A 587 -13.71 -6.38 20.81
CA ARG A 587 -12.73 -7.13 21.59
C ARG A 587 -11.33 -6.89 21.03
N PHE A 588 -10.42 -6.47 21.90
CA PHE A 588 -9.03 -6.18 21.56
C PHE A 588 -8.10 -6.87 22.57
N LEU A 589 -7.11 -7.63 22.08
CA LEU A 589 -6.15 -8.38 22.92
C LEU A 589 -6.84 -9.20 24.04
N GLY A 590 -7.94 -9.87 23.71
CA GLY A 590 -8.71 -10.75 24.61
C GLY A 590 -9.79 -10.07 25.46
N GLY A 591 -9.70 -8.76 25.71
CA GLY A 591 -10.65 -8.03 26.55
C GLY A 591 -11.64 -7.16 25.78
N PRO A 592 -12.75 -6.71 26.41
CA PRO A 592 -13.67 -5.73 25.83
C PRO A 592 -12.99 -4.37 25.68
N ALA A 593 -13.31 -3.67 24.59
CA ALA A 593 -12.85 -2.32 24.30
C ALA A 593 -13.99 -1.46 23.77
N THR A 594 -13.99 -0.19 24.17
CA THR A 594 -14.91 0.83 23.68
C THR A 594 -14.12 1.90 22.94
N ILE A 595 -14.54 2.23 21.72
CA ILE A 595 -13.87 3.19 20.83
C ILE A 595 -14.83 4.33 20.53
N SER A 596 -14.34 5.56 20.58
CA SER A 596 -15.04 6.77 20.19
C SER A 596 -14.21 7.50 19.13
N VAL A 597 -14.86 8.09 18.16
CA VAL A 597 -14.26 8.84 17.06
C VAL A 597 -14.92 10.21 17.01
N ALA A 598 -14.13 11.27 16.85
CA ALA A 598 -14.65 12.61 16.62
C ALA A 598 -13.70 13.41 15.75
N THR A 599 -14.27 14.21 14.85
CA THR A 599 -13.51 15.22 14.10
C THR A 599 -13.64 16.56 14.80
N ARG A 600 -12.50 17.16 15.15
CA ARG A 600 -12.42 18.46 15.83
C ARG A 600 -12.64 19.60 14.84
N ALA A 601 -12.92 20.80 15.35
CA ALA A 601 -13.16 22.01 14.53
C ALA A 601 -11.98 22.41 13.63
N ASP A 602 -10.76 21.97 13.96
CA ASP A 602 -9.54 22.19 13.16
C ASP A 602 -9.31 21.11 12.09
N GLY A 603 -10.27 20.19 11.90
CA GLY A 603 -10.18 19.06 10.97
C GLY A 603 -9.36 17.86 11.49
N THR A 604 -8.89 17.90 12.74
CA THR A 604 -8.16 16.78 13.35
C THR A 604 -9.13 15.65 13.72
N ILE A 605 -8.88 14.44 13.21
CA ILE A 605 -9.60 13.23 13.63
C ILE A 605 -8.95 12.73 14.93
N ALA A 606 -9.77 12.56 15.96
CA ALA A 606 -9.38 12.00 17.25
C ALA A 606 -10.15 10.70 17.50
N VAL A 607 -9.42 9.61 17.71
CA VAL A 607 -9.97 8.33 18.13
C VAL A 607 -9.52 8.08 19.57
N ASN A 608 -10.47 7.89 20.48
CA ASN A 608 -10.16 7.48 21.86
C ASN A 608 -10.71 6.08 22.08
N ALA A 609 -9.89 5.19 22.61
CA ALA A 609 -10.25 3.83 22.93
C ALA A 609 -9.84 3.50 24.37
N HIS A 610 -10.63 2.70 25.07
CA HIS A 610 -10.27 2.17 26.38
C HIS A 610 -10.85 0.77 26.55
N GLY A 611 -10.20 -0.03 27.39
CA GLY A 611 -10.63 -1.42 27.59
C GLY A 611 -9.69 -2.18 28.50
N THR A 612 -9.77 -3.50 28.44
CA THR A 612 -8.82 -4.40 29.10
C THR A 612 -8.05 -5.21 28.06
N ALA A 613 -6.81 -5.56 28.35
CA ALA A 613 -5.96 -6.40 27.51
C ALA A 613 -5.36 -7.52 28.36
N THR A 614 -5.31 -8.73 27.80
CA THR A 614 -4.75 -9.93 28.45
C THR A 614 -3.36 -10.21 27.91
N ALA A 615 -2.38 -10.43 28.79
CA ALA A 615 -0.99 -10.67 28.39
C ALA A 615 -0.85 -11.85 27.41
N ALA A 616 -1.63 -12.92 27.61
CA ALA A 616 -1.62 -14.12 26.77
C ALA A 616 -2.05 -13.88 25.31
N GLN A 617 -2.74 -12.77 25.02
CA GLN A 617 -3.24 -12.42 23.69
C GLN A 617 -2.35 -11.41 22.95
N ILE A 618 -1.28 -10.93 23.60
CA ILE A 618 -0.28 -10.08 22.94
C ILE A 618 0.49 -10.93 21.93
N PRO A 619 0.59 -10.51 20.65
CA PRO A 619 1.31 -11.29 19.66
C PRO A 619 2.77 -11.52 20.07
N ARG A 620 3.22 -12.79 19.98
CA ARG A 620 4.56 -13.20 20.43
C ARG A 620 5.69 -12.44 19.73
N PHE A 621 5.47 -11.97 18.49
CA PHE A 621 6.48 -11.22 17.75
C PHE A 621 6.76 -9.82 18.31
N TRP A 622 5.90 -9.27 19.19
CA TRP A 622 6.13 -7.95 19.81
C TRP A 622 7.12 -7.98 20.98
N ALA A 623 7.19 -9.08 21.74
CA ALA A 623 8.07 -9.15 22.93
C ALA A 623 8.69 -10.54 23.20
N GLY A 624 8.66 -11.44 22.21
CA GLY A 624 9.46 -12.67 22.19
C GLY A 624 9.27 -13.59 23.39
N ALA A 625 10.38 -14.14 23.89
CA ALA A 625 10.42 -15.05 25.04
C ALA A 625 9.91 -14.43 26.36
N LEU A 626 10.01 -13.10 26.50
CA LEU A 626 9.68 -12.38 27.75
C LEU A 626 8.18 -12.46 28.08
N LEU A 627 7.30 -12.45 27.08
CA LEU A 627 5.85 -12.56 27.29
C LEU A 627 5.43 -13.89 27.93
N ARG A 628 6.26 -14.93 27.88
CA ARG A 628 5.97 -16.22 28.56
C ARG A 628 5.90 -16.08 30.08
N GLN A 629 6.63 -15.11 30.63
CA GLN A 629 6.65 -14.83 32.06
C GLN A 629 5.68 -13.72 32.48
N VAL A 630 4.85 -13.24 31.55
CA VAL A 630 3.87 -12.19 31.83
C VAL A 630 2.47 -12.79 31.78
N SER A 631 1.70 -12.60 32.84
CA SER A 631 0.35 -13.16 32.97
C SER A 631 -0.62 -12.15 33.56
N GLY A 632 -1.93 -12.41 33.42
CA GLY A 632 -2.98 -11.52 33.89
C GLY A 632 -3.49 -10.54 32.82
N ALA A 633 -4.25 -9.56 33.27
CA ALA A 633 -4.89 -8.56 32.40
C ALA A 633 -4.88 -7.18 33.07
N ALA A 634 -4.76 -6.13 32.27
CA ALA A 634 -4.75 -4.76 32.75
C ALA A 634 -5.67 -3.87 31.90
N ALA A 635 -6.20 -2.83 32.54
CA ALA A 635 -6.91 -1.76 31.84
C ALA A 635 -5.94 -0.89 31.04
N TRP A 636 -6.36 -0.42 29.87
CA TRP A 636 -5.60 0.46 29.01
C TRP A 636 -6.49 1.57 28.44
N GLN A 637 -5.85 2.69 28.11
CA GLN A 637 -6.45 3.81 27.39
C GLN A 637 -5.55 4.19 26.21
N GLY A 638 -6.14 4.56 25.09
CA GLY A 638 -5.43 4.90 23.86
C GLY A 638 -6.08 6.08 23.15
N THR A 639 -5.26 6.97 22.63
CA THR A 639 -5.69 8.12 21.83
C THR A 639 -4.87 8.16 20.54
N LEU A 640 -5.56 8.19 19.40
CA LEU A 640 -4.98 8.42 18.08
C LEU A 640 -5.46 9.78 17.58
N THR A 641 -4.54 10.65 17.19
CA THR A 641 -4.85 11.95 16.59
C THR A 641 -4.09 12.13 15.29
N GLY A 642 -4.78 12.56 14.24
CA GLY A 642 -4.16 12.86 12.96
C GLY A 642 -5.00 13.84 12.15
N ALA A 643 -4.35 14.58 11.25
CA ALA A 643 -5.02 15.45 10.29
C ALA A 643 -4.31 15.34 8.94
N ARG A 644 -5.02 15.75 7.89
CA ARG A 644 -4.52 15.88 6.51
C ARG A 644 -3.13 16.55 6.49
N GLY A 645 -2.15 15.87 5.89
CA GLY A 645 -0.78 16.38 5.75
C GLY A 645 0.01 16.57 7.07
N ARG A 646 -0.51 16.12 8.22
CA ARG A 646 0.16 16.18 9.53
C ARG A 646 0.56 14.79 10.03
N PRO A 647 1.52 14.70 10.98
CA PRO A 647 1.87 13.43 11.60
C PRO A 647 0.68 12.78 12.31
N LEU A 648 0.61 11.45 12.25
CA LEU A 648 -0.34 10.64 13.02
C LEU A 648 0.32 10.29 14.36
N THR A 649 -0.31 10.70 15.47
CA THR A 649 0.19 10.45 16.83
C THR A 649 -0.73 9.48 17.55
N LEU A 650 -0.21 8.31 17.94
CA LEU A 650 -0.85 7.32 18.79
C LEU A 650 -0.23 7.37 20.18
N VAL A 651 -1.03 7.47 21.23
CA VAL A 651 -0.61 7.39 22.63
C VAL A 651 -1.42 6.28 23.30
N VAL A 652 -0.76 5.31 23.92
CA VAL A 652 -1.38 4.24 24.71
C VAL A 652 -0.82 4.27 26.12
N GLN A 653 -1.67 4.14 27.13
CA GLN A 653 -1.31 4.17 28.54
C GLN A 653 -1.99 3.04 29.32
N SER A 654 -1.30 2.45 30.29
CA SER A 654 -1.84 1.47 31.23
C SER A 654 -1.10 1.57 32.57
N GLN A 655 -1.77 1.27 33.69
CA GLN A 655 -1.09 1.17 34.99
C GLN A 655 -0.48 -0.23 35.24
N LEU A 656 -0.75 -1.19 34.34
CA LEU A 656 -0.36 -2.61 34.47
C LEU A 656 -0.79 -3.28 35.79
N THR A 657 -1.69 -2.68 36.56
CA THR A 657 -2.36 -3.32 37.70
C THR A 657 -3.19 -4.50 37.20
N GLY A 658 -3.01 -5.67 37.80
CA GLY A 658 -3.61 -6.94 37.38
C GLY A 658 -2.71 -7.82 36.50
N VAL A 659 -1.55 -7.31 36.07
CA VAL A 659 -0.53 -8.08 35.32
C VAL A 659 0.60 -8.46 36.27
N ALA A 660 1.01 -9.73 36.30
CA ALA A 660 2.22 -10.19 36.98
C ALA A 660 3.33 -10.44 35.95
N ALA A 661 4.56 -10.07 36.27
CA ALA A 661 5.73 -10.36 35.45
C ALA A 661 6.78 -11.08 36.32
N ASP A 662 6.98 -12.37 36.04
CA ASP A 662 8.04 -13.18 36.66
C ASP A 662 9.35 -13.00 35.89
N LEU A 663 9.79 -11.74 35.82
CA LEU A 663 11.04 -11.34 35.18
C LEU A 663 12.09 -11.05 36.26
N PRO A 664 13.39 -11.24 35.96
CA PRO A 664 14.44 -10.92 36.92
C PRO A 664 14.46 -9.40 37.16
N PRO A 665 15.00 -8.96 38.30
CA PRO A 665 15.21 -7.54 38.55
C PRO A 665 15.94 -6.86 37.37
N PRO A 666 15.53 -5.64 36.96
CA PRO A 666 14.57 -4.76 37.63
C PRO A 666 13.12 -4.86 37.12
N LEU A 667 12.78 -5.82 36.25
CA LEU A 667 11.48 -5.85 35.55
C LEU A 667 10.43 -6.77 36.19
N GLY A 668 10.80 -7.47 37.26
CA GLY A 668 9.87 -8.29 38.03
C GLY A 668 8.82 -7.44 38.75
N LYS A 669 7.55 -7.85 38.70
CA LYS A 669 6.46 -7.22 39.45
C LYS A 669 5.36 -8.20 39.83
N THR A 670 4.70 -7.94 40.95
CA THR A 670 3.49 -8.69 41.34
C THR A 670 2.24 -8.14 40.64
N ALA A 671 1.12 -8.88 40.66
CA ALA A 671 -0.12 -8.43 40.02
C ALA A 671 -0.70 -7.14 40.62
N ALA A 672 -0.53 -6.92 41.92
CA ALA A 672 -1.09 -5.76 42.64
C ALA A 672 -0.27 -4.47 42.45
N GLU A 673 1.01 -4.60 42.13
CA GLU A 673 1.95 -3.48 42.03
C GLU A 673 1.73 -2.69 40.72
N PRO A 674 1.49 -1.36 40.78
CA PRO A 674 1.36 -0.54 39.57
C PRO A 674 2.73 -0.34 38.90
N MET A 675 2.76 -0.46 37.58
CA MET A 675 3.93 -0.17 36.76
C MET A 675 3.46 0.61 35.52
N PRO A 676 3.40 1.95 35.59
CA PRO A 676 2.80 2.77 34.55
C PRO A 676 3.52 2.58 33.19
N LEU A 677 2.79 2.13 32.17
CA LEU A 677 3.25 2.01 30.80
C LEU A 677 2.66 3.16 29.97
N ARG A 678 3.51 3.85 29.20
CA ARG A 678 3.12 4.79 28.15
C ARG A 678 3.86 4.47 26.86
N VAL A 679 3.12 4.26 25.78
CA VAL A 679 3.66 4.07 24.43
C VAL A 679 3.17 5.21 23.54
N GLU A 680 4.07 5.92 22.89
CA GLU A 680 3.75 7.00 21.97
C GLU A 680 4.38 6.71 20.60
N ARG A 681 3.58 6.65 19.54
CA ARG A 681 4.03 6.43 18.17
C ARG A 681 3.65 7.64 17.32
N VAL A 682 4.63 8.27 16.69
CA VAL A 682 4.43 9.38 15.75
C VAL A 682 4.85 8.91 14.36
N VAL A 683 3.91 8.89 13.41
CA VAL A 683 4.15 8.53 12.01
C VAL A 683 4.20 9.80 11.17
N SER A 684 5.31 10.03 10.48
CA SER A 684 5.48 11.21 9.61
C SER A 684 4.71 11.06 8.29
N PRO A 685 4.14 12.16 7.76
CA PRO A 685 3.46 12.15 6.47
C PRO A 685 4.46 12.06 5.31
N GLY A 686 4.03 11.48 4.18
CA GLY A 686 4.80 11.41 2.93
C GLY A 686 5.81 10.26 2.82
N PRO A 687 6.33 9.96 1.61
CA PRO A 687 7.38 8.98 1.39
C PRO A 687 8.80 9.58 1.55
N PRO A 688 9.76 8.88 2.19
CA PRO A 688 9.59 7.61 2.91
C PRO A 688 8.86 7.81 4.24
N ARG A 689 7.87 6.94 4.52
CA ARG A 689 7.17 6.94 5.82
C ARG A 689 8.14 6.47 6.90
N THR A 690 8.47 7.37 7.84
CA THR A 690 9.19 7.04 9.06
C THR A 690 8.24 7.09 10.24
N ASP A 691 8.53 6.30 11.28
CA ASP A 691 7.87 6.47 12.56
C ASP A 691 8.85 6.47 13.72
N THR A 692 8.46 7.14 14.79
CA THR A 692 9.19 7.19 16.06
C THR A 692 8.29 6.64 17.15
N ILE A 693 8.73 5.59 17.83
CA ILE A 693 8.05 4.97 18.96
C ILE A 693 8.83 5.31 20.23
N LYS A 694 8.16 5.95 21.19
CA LYS A 694 8.65 6.16 22.55
C LYS A 694 7.91 5.22 23.49
N VAL A 695 8.63 4.52 24.36
CA VAL A 695 8.06 3.64 25.38
C VAL A 695 8.62 4.06 26.73
N SER A 696 7.75 4.31 27.70
CA SER A 696 8.12 4.58 29.09
C SER A 696 7.42 3.57 29.98
N LEU A 697 8.18 2.83 30.79
CA LEU A 697 7.68 1.83 31.74
C LEU A 697 8.22 2.18 33.14
N ASP A 698 7.31 2.72 33.95
CA ASP A 698 7.59 3.36 35.24
C ASP A 698 8.78 4.35 35.13
N ARG A 699 9.74 4.29 36.05
CA ARG A 699 11.04 4.97 35.96
C ARG A 699 12.16 4.02 35.55
N THR A 700 11.82 2.76 35.26
CA THR A 700 12.79 1.68 35.07
C THR A 700 13.27 1.61 33.62
N VAL A 701 12.38 1.83 32.64
CA VAL A 701 12.73 1.75 31.22
C VAL A 701 12.14 2.93 30.45
N ASP A 702 12.99 3.66 29.75
CA ASP A 702 12.59 4.58 28.69
C ASP A 702 13.24 4.11 27.38
N ALA A 703 12.49 4.08 26.28
CA ALA A 703 13.02 3.69 24.98
C ALA A 703 12.52 4.61 23.88
N ILE A 704 13.37 4.89 22.89
CA ILE A 704 13.00 5.60 21.68
C ILE A 704 13.53 4.80 20.49
N VAL A 705 12.65 4.42 19.57
CA VAL A 705 12.99 3.66 18.36
C VAL A 705 12.45 4.40 17.15
N GLN A 706 13.33 4.73 16.21
CA GLN A 706 12.97 5.29 14.91
C GLN A 706 13.06 4.21 13.83
N ARG A 707 11.99 4.02 13.07
CA ARG A 707 11.91 3.04 11.99
C ARG A 707 11.63 3.71 10.66
N LYS A 708 12.06 3.07 9.59
CA LYS A 708 11.78 3.46 8.21
C LYS A 708 10.97 2.35 7.54
N ARG A 709 9.95 2.73 6.79
CA ARG A 709 9.16 1.77 6.01
C ARG A 709 9.93 1.39 4.74
N GLU A 710 10.20 0.10 4.57
CA GLU A 710 10.80 -0.50 3.38
C GLU A 710 9.82 -1.54 2.81
N GLY A 711 9.17 -1.20 1.70
CA GLY A 711 8.04 -1.99 1.17
C GLY A 711 6.87 -2.02 2.15
N ALA A 712 6.48 -3.23 2.57
CA ALA A 712 5.40 -3.44 3.54
C ALA A 712 5.87 -3.42 5.01
N ALA A 713 7.17 -3.52 5.28
CA ALA A 713 7.71 -3.69 6.63
C ALA A 713 8.36 -2.42 7.18
N TYR A 714 8.35 -2.26 8.50
CA TYR A 714 9.14 -1.24 9.20
C TYR A 714 10.47 -1.84 9.66
N VAL A 715 11.58 -1.25 9.24
CA VAL A 715 12.93 -1.64 9.64
C VAL A 715 13.45 -0.61 10.65
N VAL A 716 14.04 -1.08 11.76
CA VAL A 716 14.67 -0.21 12.75
C VAL A 716 15.86 0.49 12.11
N ASN A 717 15.86 1.81 12.12
CA ASN A 717 16.97 2.63 11.65
C ASN A 717 17.94 2.90 12.82
N ARG A 718 17.39 3.47 13.90
CA ARG A 718 18.13 3.76 15.13
C ARG A 718 17.22 3.67 16.34
N GLY A 719 17.78 3.32 17.49
CA GLY A 719 17.03 3.28 18.73
C GLY A 719 17.93 3.26 19.96
N ILE A 720 17.34 3.62 21.10
CA ILE A 720 17.98 3.56 22.41
C ILE A 720 16.99 3.04 23.44
N ILE A 721 17.47 2.19 24.35
CA ILE A 721 16.77 1.75 25.55
C ILE A 721 17.59 2.24 26.74
N SER A 722 16.99 3.06 27.58
CA SER A 722 17.60 3.63 28.79
C SER A 722 16.99 2.97 30.03
N LEU A 723 17.84 2.46 30.92
CA LEU A 723 17.47 1.78 32.15
C LEU A 723 17.71 2.73 33.34
N ASN A 724 16.67 3.03 34.11
CA ASN A 724 16.67 4.02 35.20
C ASN A 724 17.17 5.41 34.79
N GLY A 725 16.86 5.86 33.57
CA GLY A 725 17.25 7.16 33.06
C GLY A 725 16.49 7.54 31.79
N PRO A 726 16.52 8.81 31.37
CA PRO A 726 15.83 9.24 30.17
C PRO A 726 16.50 8.66 28.91
N ALA A 727 15.69 8.31 27.92
CA ALA A 727 16.16 7.93 26.60
C ALA A 727 16.35 9.16 25.70
N ALA A 728 17.54 9.29 25.09
CA ALA A 728 17.84 10.32 24.11
C ALA A 728 18.44 9.69 22.85
N LEU A 729 17.75 9.85 21.72
CA LEU A 729 18.12 9.19 20.47
C LEU A 729 19.48 9.70 19.97
N ALA A 730 20.46 8.80 19.80
CA ALA A 730 21.76 9.13 19.26
C ALA A 730 21.75 9.18 17.71
N ASP A 731 22.75 9.82 17.11
CA ASP A 731 22.93 9.86 15.64
C ASP A 731 23.56 8.58 15.06
N ARG A 732 23.67 7.51 15.86
CA ARG A 732 24.21 6.22 15.43
C ARG A 732 23.08 5.29 14.98
N GLU A 733 23.30 4.60 13.87
CA GLU A 733 22.42 3.52 13.41
C GLU A 733 22.51 2.31 14.37
N GLY A 734 21.42 1.54 14.45
CA GLY A 734 21.32 0.39 15.35
C GLY A 734 20.64 0.71 16.69
N LEU A 735 20.66 -0.27 17.60
CA LEU A 735 19.97 -0.18 18.90
C LEU A 735 21.01 -0.18 20.02
N SER A 736 21.00 0.85 20.87
CA SER A 736 21.84 0.90 22.07
C SER A 736 21.02 0.69 23.34
N VAL A 737 21.66 0.13 24.37
CA VAL A 737 21.10 -0.02 25.71
C VAL A 737 22.03 0.68 26.69
N THR A 738 21.51 1.63 27.45
CA THR A 738 22.28 2.45 28.40
C THR A 738 21.61 2.49 29.75
N GLY A 739 22.33 2.72 30.85
CA GLY A 739 21.67 2.99 32.12
C GLY A 739 22.46 2.65 33.37
N SER A 740 21.81 2.84 34.52
CA SER A 740 22.37 2.56 35.83
C SER A 740 21.45 1.62 36.61
N LEU A 741 21.95 0.45 37.00
CA LEU A 741 21.17 -0.60 37.65
C LEU A 741 21.72 -0.86 39.05
N PRO A 742 20.87 -0.96 40.09
CA PRO A 742 21.33 -1.33 41.42
C PRO A 742 21.79 -2.79 41.47
N TYR A 743 21.15 -3.66 40.68
CA TYR A 743 21.41 -5.09 40.71
C TYR A 743 21.01 -5.76 39.39
N VAL A 744 21.81 -6.73 38.93
CA VAL A 744 21.53 -7.58 37.76
C VAL A 744 21.95 -9.02 38.05
N ASP A 745 21.04 -9.98 37.86
CA ASP A 745 21.35 -11.42 37.84
C ASP A 745 21.44 -11.90 36.37
N VAL A 746 22.66 -11.98 35.84
CA VAL A 746 22.91 -12.34 34.44
C VAL A 746 22.53 -13.80 34.17
N ASP A 747 22.68 -14.68 35.17
CA ASP A 747 22.36 -16.09 35.03
C ASP A 747 20.85 -16.29 34.81
N ARG A 748 20.00 -15.62 35.60
CA ARG A 748 18.54 -15.64 35.41
C ARG A 748 18.11 -15.04 34.06
N TRP A 749 18.73 -13.94 33.64
CA TRP A 749 18.45 -13.37 32.31
C TRP A 749 18.85 -14.32 31.18
N ARG A 750 19.99 -15.01 31.30
CA ARG A 750 20.45 -16.01 30.32
C ARG A 750 19.51 -17.21 30.25
N GLU A 751 19.02 -17.70 31.38
CA GLU A 751 18.06 -18.82 31.42
C GLU A 751 16.73 -18.47 30.71
N LEU A 752 16.24 -17.25 30.90
CA LEU A 752 15.00 -16.79 30.26
C LEU A 752 15.13 -16.54 28.75
N LEU A 753 16.31 -16.07 28.32
CA LEU A 753 16.59 -15.73 26.93
C LEU A 753 17.17 -16.91 26.11
N GLY A 754 17.76 -17.91 26.77
CA GLY A 754 18.53 -19.02 26.16
C GLY A 754 17.72 -20.21 25.65
N GLY A 755 16.67 -19.97 24.86
CA GLY A 755 15.94 -21.04 24.14
C GLY A 755 16.59 -21.43 22.81
N GLU A 756 16.39 -22.68 22.37
CA GLU A 756 16.97 -23.32 21.15
C GLU A 756 16.69 -22.60 19.81
N ASP A 757 15.80 -21.61 19.80
CA ASP A 757 15.62 -20.75 18.64
C ASP A 757 16.65 -19.63 18.69
N GLY A 758 17.75 -19.82 17.97
CA GLY A 758 18.81 -18.85 17.68
C GLY A 758 18.33 -17.58 16.94
N THR A 759 17.09 -17.13 17.13
CA THR A 759 16.69 -15.74 16.90
C THR A 759 17.27 -14.87 18.01
N GLY A 760 18.59 -14.87 18.13
CA GLY A 760 19.31 -13.81 18.79
C GLY A 760 18.89 -12.51 18.12
N LEU A 761 18.52 -11.53 18.93
CA LEU A 761 18.23 -10.17 18.52
C LEU A 761 19.34 -9.69 17.56
N SER A 762 19.07 -9.75 16.26
CA SER A 762 20.04 -9.60 15.18
C SER A 762 20.33 -8.13 14.86
N PHE A 763 20.47 -7.32 15.92
CA PHE A 763 20.83 -5.92 15.81
C PHE A 763 22.24 -5.69 16.36
N SER A 764 23.03 -4.85 15.70
CA SER A 764 24.29 -4.34 16.22
C SER A 764 23.99 -3.59 17.52
N SER A 765 24.18 -4.28 18.64
CA SER A 765 23.83 -3.82 19.96
C SER A 765 25.03 -3.13 20.58
N ALA A 766 24.87 -1.90 21.06
CA ALA A 766 25.84 -1.27 21.96
C ALA A 766 25.25 -1.25 23.38
N LEU A 767 26.04 -1.67 24.37
CA LEU A 767 25.70 -1.68 25.79
C LEU A 767 26.60 -0.66 26.51
N ASP A 768 26.03 0.22 27.32
CA ASP A 768 26.76 1.13 28.22
C ASP A 768 26.03 1.16 29.58
N LEU A 769 26.44 0.26 30.48
CA LEU A 769 25.73 -0.02 31.73
C LEU A 769 26.64 0.24 32.94
N ASN A 770 26.10 0.91 33.95
CA ASN A 770 26.69 0.98 35.29
C ASN A 770 25.86 0.12 36.23
N ILE A 771 26.46 -0.86 36.89
CA ILE A 771 25.75 -1.86 37.68
C ILE A 771 26.41 -1.94 39.06
N ALA A 772 25.69 -1.60 40.12
CA ALA A 772 26.28 -1.59 41.46
C ALA A 772 26.66 -3.00 41.94
N ALA A 773 25.81 -4.01 41.65
CA ALA A 773 26.11 -5.42 41.89
C ALA A 773 25.64 -6.29 40.71
N LEU A 774 26.54 -7.07 40.13
CA LEU A 774 26.26 -7.99 39.03
C LEU A 774 26.58 -9.43 39.47
N ASP A 775 25.59 -10.31 39.41
CA ASP A 775 25.79 -11.74 39.65
C ASP A 775 25.94 -12.49 38.32
N PHE A 776 27.01 -13.26 38.19
CA PHE A 776 27.32 -14.09 37.02
C PHE A 776 28.13 -15.33 37.42
N GLY A 777 27.68 -16.52 36.99
CA GLY A 777 28.37 -17.77 37.28
C GLY A 777 28.44 -18.09 38.78
N GLY A 778 27.43 -17.68 39.56
CA GLY A 778 27.41 -17.83 41.02
C GLY A 778 28.41 -16.94 41.77
N ARG A 779 28.97 -15.94 41.10
CA ARG A 779 29.92 -14.96 41.65
C ARG A 779 29.40 -13.55 41.49
N ARG A 780 29.77 -12.65 42.42
CA ARG A 780 29.36 -11.24 42.41
C ARG A 780 30.49 -10.30 42.02
N LEU A 781 30.24 -9.46 41.01
CA LEU A 781 31.06 -8.30 40.67
C LEU A 781 30.42 -7.02 41.22
N ASN A 782 31.23 -6.12 41.76
CA ASN A 782 30.78 -4.87 42.37
C ASN A 782 31.27 -3.65 41.58
N ASP A 783 30.41 -2.61 41.52
CA ASP A 783 30.65 -1.35 40.80
C ASP A 783 31.08 -1.55 39.34
N VAL A 784 30.30 -2.35 38.60
CA VAL A 784 30.59 -2.73 37.22
C VAL A 784 30.21 -1.61 36.26
N ALA A 785 31.19 -0.97 35.64
CA ALA A 785 31.02 -0.20 34.43
C ALA A 785 31.31 -1.09 33.22
N LEU A 786 30.29 -1.36 32.41
CA LEU A 786 30.32 -2.25 31.25
C LEU A 786 30.03 -1.46 29.97
N ARG A 787 31.00 -1.43 29.05
CA ARG A 787 30.77 -0.97 27.67
C ARG A 787 31.01 -2.11 26.70
N ALA A 788 29.97 -2.61 26.07
CA ALA A 788 30.06 -3.71 25.12
C ALA A 788 29.48 -3.37 23.77
N GLY A 789 30.00 -3.99 22.73
CA GLY A 789 29.52 -3.85 21.36
C GLY A 789 29.87 -5.06 20.53
N THR A 790 29.29 -5.12 19.33
CA THR A 790 29.56 -6.18 18.36
C THR A 790 30.45 -5.66 17.24
N SER A 791 31.46 -6.45 16.87
CA SER A 791 32.27 -6.25 15.67
C SER A 791 32.21 -7.54 14.85
N GLY A 792 31.34 -7.56 13.84
CA GLY A 792 30.96 -8.80 13.15
C GLY A 792 30.19 -9.73 14.10
N SER A 793 30.67 -10.96 14.28
CA SER A 793 30.14 -11.94 15.25
C SER A 793 30.79 -11.87 16.63
N VAL A 794 31.83 -11.05 16.80
CA VAL A 794 32.59 -10.97 18.06
C VAL A 794 31.98 -9.91 18.96
N TRP A 795 31.68 -10.31 20.20
CA TRP A 795 31.30 -9.38 21.26
C TRP A 795 32.55 -8.91 21.98
N ILE A 796 32.74 -7.60 22.07
CA ILE A 796 33.87 -7.00 22.79
C ILE A 796 33.28 -6.15 23.92
N ALA A 797 33.72 -6.40 25.14
CA ALA A 797 33.30 -5.71 26.36
C ALA A 797 34.51 -5.11 27.07
N ASN A 798 34.48 -3.81 27.30
CA ASN A 798 35.35 -3.14 28.27
C ASN A 798 34.63 -3.16 29.62
N VAL A 799 35.24 -3.81 30.60
CA VAL A 799 34.70 -3.98 31.94
C VAL A 799 35.62 -3.30 32.94
N SER A 800 35.05 -2.52 33.85
CA SER A 800 35.72 -1.98 35.02
C SER A 800 34.87 -2.28 36.23
N ALA A 801 35.33 -3.16 37.10
CA ALA A 801 34.71 -3.56 38.35
C ALA A 801 35.77 -3.55 39.47
N ARG A 802 35.34 -3.69 40.73
CA ARG A 802 36.29 -3.86 41.85
C ARG A 802 37.17 -5.09 41.65
N GLU A 803 36.57 -6.18 41.20
CA GLU A 803 37.23 -7.48 41.11
C GLU A 803 38.03 -7.67 39.82
N LEU A 804 37.67 -6.97 38.74
CA LEU A 804 38.39 -7.08 37.48
C LEU A 804 38.27 -5.81 36.65
N ALA A 805 39.32 -5.48 35.88
CA ALA A 805 39.25 -4.42 34.88
C ALA A 805 40.04 -4.79 33.62
N GLY A 806 39.44 -4.61 32.45
CA GLY A 806 40.09 -4.90 31.17
C GLY A 806 39.12 -5.12 30.01
N GLU A 807 39.64 -5.69 28.94
CA GLU A 807 38.87 -6.06 27.75
C GLU A 807 38.56 -7.56 27.77
N ILE A 808 37.31 -7.91 27.52
CA ILE A 808 36.82 -9.28 27.40
C ILE A 808 36.15 -9.41 26.04
N ALA A 809 36.62 -10.35 25.22
CA ALA A 809 36.02 -10.67 23.93
C ALA A 809 35.40 -12.08 23.96
N TRP A 810 34.12 -12.18 23.61
CA TRP A 810 33.43 -13.43 23.37
C TRP A 810 33.38 -13.73 21.88
N ARG A 811 33.95 -14.87 21.49
CA ARG A 811 33.88 -15.37 20.12
C ARG A 811 32.98 -16.59 20.09
N PRO A 812 31.88 -16.58 19.33
CA PRO A 812 30.88 -17.65 19.36
C PRO A 812 31.28 -18.92 18.59
N GLU A 813 32.50 -19.01 18.02
CA GLU A 813 32.89 -20.19 17.24
C GLU A 813 32.94 -21.48 18.10
N GLY A 814 32.42 -22.59 17.58
CA GLY A 814 32.39 -23.87 18.28
C GLY A 814 31.50 -23.84 19.53
N ARG A 815 32.08 -24.06 20.71
CA ARG A 815 31.41 -23.91 22.03
C ARG A 815 31.68 -22.55 22.69
N GLY A 816 32.24 -21.62 21.90
CA GLY A 816 32.63 -20.29 22.35
C GLY A 816 34.04 -20.23 22.93
N ARG A 817 34.67 -19.05 22.79
CA ARG A 817 35.97 -18.71 23.37
C ARG A 817 35.91 -17.36 24.06
N ILE A 818 36.36 -17.29 25.31
CA ILE A 818 36.57 -16.07 26.07
C ILE A 818 38.05 -15.69 25.96
N VAL A 819 38.31 -14.51 25.39
CA VAL A 819 39.64 -13.90 25.40
C VAL A 819 39.59 -12.71 26.36
N ALA A 820 40.30 -12.78 27.48
CA ALA A 820 40.33 -11.72 28.47
C ALA A 820 41.74 -11.15 28.62
N ARG A 821 41.84 -9.82 28.61
CA ARG A 821 43.07 -9.06 28.84
C ARG A 821 42.81 -8.08 29.98
N LEU A 822 43.21 -8.47 31.17
CA LEU A 822 42.85 -7.82 32.44
C LEU A 822 44.06 -7.11 33.04
N LYS A 823 43.87 -5.88 33.51
CA LYS A 823 44.86 -5.14 34.30
C LYS A 823 44.97 -5.70 35.72
N HIS A 824 43.83 -6.08 36.28
CA HIS A 824 43.78 -6.80 37.55
C HIS A 824 42.65 -7.82 37.51
N PHE A 825 42.83 -8.88 38.27
CA PHE A 825 41.82 -9.90 38.50
C PHE A 825 41.93 -10.38 39.94
N SER A 826 40.87 -10.25 40.71
CA SER A 826 40.68 -10.92 41.98
C SER A 826 39.49 -11.86 41.88
N LEU A 827 39.59 -13.02 42.52
CA LEU A 827 38.48 -13.97 42.54
C LEU A 827 37.27 -13.32 43.22
N PRO A 828 36.13 -13.15 42.53
CA PRO A 828 34.96 -12.54 43.14
C PRO A 828 34.35 -13.45 44.21
N GLU A 829 33.70 -12.86 45.19
CA GLU A 829 33.00 -13.61 46.24
C GLU A 829 31.81 -14.39 45.68
N ALA A 830 31.42 -15.46 46.38
CA ALA A 830 30.21 -16.20 46.06
C ALA A 830 28.97 -15.30 46.17
N THR A 831 28.02 -15.46 45.24
CA THR A 831 26.76 -14.73 45.30
C THR A 831 26.02 -15.07 46.62
N PRO A 832 25.61 -14.06 47.42
CA PRO A 832 24.91 -14.29 48.68
C PRO A 832 23.66 -15.16 48.50
N GLY A 833 23.54 -16.22 49.30
CA GLY A 833 22.38 -17.10 49.30
C GLY A 833 22.34 -18.17 48.19
N LYS A 834 23.33 -18.21 47.28
CA LYS A 834 23.52 -19.33 46.35
C LYS A 834 24.62 -20.27 46.87
N THR A 835 24.33 -21.56 46.94
CA THR A 835 25.38 -22.59 47.14
C THR A 835 26.25 -22.62 45.88
N GLU A 836 27.55 -22.91 45.99
CA GLU A 836 28.41 -23.14 44.83
C GLU A 836 27.84 -24.30 43.99
N GLU A 837 27.05 -23.97 42.97
CA GLU A 837 26.51 -24.93 42.03
C GLU A 837 27.57 -25.34 41.01
N ALA A 838 27.42 -26.57 40.50
CA ALA A 838 28.27 -27.14 39.48
C ALA A 838 28.39 -26.19 38.26
N PRO A 839 29.55 -26.16 37.58
CA PRO A 839 29.79 -25.25 36.46
C PRO A 839 28.76 -25.39 35.33
N ALA A 840 28.54 -24.28 34.61
CA ALA A 840 27.57 -24.14 33.52
C ALA A 840 27.64 -25.27 32.47
N ARG A 841 26.52 -25.55 31.79
CA ARG A 841 26.38 -26.65 30.83
C ARG A 841 27.41 -26.64 29.69
N ASP A 842 27.84 -25.45 29.25
CA ASP A 842 28.79 -25.24 28.17
C ASP A 842 30.02 -24.45 28.67
N LEU A 843 31.16 -25.13 28.79
CA LEU A 843 32.42 -24.53 29.18
C LEU A 843 33.12 -23.94 27.94
N PRO A 844 33.29 -22.61 27.84
CA PRO A 844 34.01 -22.02 26.72
C PRO A 844 35.52 -22.29 26.82
N ALA A 845 36.22 -22.20 25.70
CA ALA A 845 37.68 -22.10 25.73
C ALA A 845 38.09 -20.77 26.38
N LEU A 846 39.18 -20.77 27.15
CA LEU A 846 39.70 -19.62 27.88
C LEU A 846 41.08 -19.24 27.33
N ASP A 847 41.27 -17.95 27.10
CA ASP A 847 42.56 -17.31 26.88
C ASP A 847 42.58 -16.04 27.75
N ILE A 848 43.12 -16.17 28.97
CA ILE A 848 43.08 -15.14 29.99
C ILE A 848 44.51 -14.69 30.29
N ILE A 849 44.74 -13.38 30.19
CA ILE A 849 45.94 -12.72 30.71
C ILE A 849 45.49 -11.70 31.75
N ALA A 850 46.04 -11.78 32.96
CA ALA A 850 45.85 -10.76 33.98
C ALA A 850 47.22 -10.23 34.44
N ASP A 851 47.44 -8.92 34.35
CA ASP A 851 48.73 -8.32 34.74
C ASP A 851 48.99 -8.45 36.25
N ASN A 852 47.92 -8.50 37.04
CA ASN A 852 47.96 -8.69 38.49
C ASN A 852 46.81 -9.58 38.95
N LEU A 853 47.12 -10.79 39.40
CA LEU A 853 46.20 -11.75 40.02
C LEU A 853 46.29 -11.65 41.54
N ASN A 854 45.15 -11.43 42.20
CA ASN A 854 45.04 -11.49 43.66
C ASN A 854 44.10 -12.64 44.05
N LEU A 855 44.59 -13.62 44.80
CA LEU A 855 43.83 -14.78 45.25
C LEU A 855 43.96 -14.89 46.78
N ASP A 856 42.84 -14.92 47.52
CA ASP A 856 42.81 -14.97 48.99
C ASP A 856 43.71 -13.91 49.68
N ASN A 857 43.64 -12.68 49.19
CA ASN A 857 44.50 -11.54 49.59
C ASN A 857 46.01 -11.71 49.32
N LYS A 858 46.40 -12.71 48.51
CA LYS A 858 47.79 -12.92 48.06
C LYS A 858 47.95 -12.46 46.62
N ASN A 859 48.84 -11.50 46.41
CA ASN A 859 49.23 -11.06 45.07
C ASN A 859 50.14 -12.12 44.43
N LEU A 860 49.64 -12.85 43.44
CA LEU A 860 50.35 -13.89 42.72
C LEU A 860 51.14 -13.36 41.51
N GLY A 861 50.92 -12.11 41.10
CA GLY A 861 51.58 -11.47 39.96
C GLY A 861 50.82 -11.69 38.65
N LYS A 862 51.54 -11.79 37.53
CA LYS A 862 50.94 -11.94 36.20
C LYS A 862 50.44 -13.36 35.98
N LEU A 863 49.20 -13.52 35.51
CA LEU A 863 48.60 -14.77 35.08
C LEU A 863 48.54 -14.86 33.55
N GLU A 864 48.93 -16.01 33.00
CA GLU A 864 48.63 -16.42 31.63
C GLU A 864 47.98 -17.81 31.65
N LEU A 865 46.71 -17.90 31.27
CA LEU A 865 45.92 -19.13 31.24
C LEU A 865 45.36 -19.38 29.84
N VAL A 866 45.69 -20.54 29.26
CA VAL A 866 45.05 -21.06 28.05
C VAL A 866 44.45 -22.42 28.38
N ALA A 867 43.13 -22.51 28.25
CA ALA A 867 42.39 -23.75 28.45
C ALA A 867 41.41 -23.99 27.30
N VAL A 868 41.41 -25.20 26.74
CA VAL A 868 40.50 -25.58 25.67
C VAL A 868 39.44 -26.54 26.19
N ASN A 869 38.22 -26.40 25.67
CA ASN A 869 37.15 -27.35 25.97
C ASN A 869 37.34 -28.62 25.14
N GLN A 870 37.53 -29.76 25.81
CA GLN A 870 37.44 -31.09 25.20
C GLN A 870 36.37 -31.91 25.93
N ALA A 871 35.30 -32.27 25.22
CA ALA A 871 34.12 -32.90 25.79
C ALA A 871 33.51 -32.10 26.97
N LEU A 872 33.63 -32.55 28.21
CA LEU A 872 33.08 -31.84 29.38
C LEU A 872 34.18 -31.28 30.30
N ASN A 873 35.43 -31.30 29.85
CA ASN A 873 36.60 -30.93 30.63
C ASN A 873 37.25 -29.66 30.09
N TRP A 874 37.92 -28.92 30.98
CA TRP A 874 38.95 -27.97 30.57
C TRP A 874 40.30 -28.66 30.55
N ASN A 875 40.90 -28.72 29.37
CA ASN A 875 42.29 -29.08 29.23
C ASN A 875 43.12 -27.79 29.29
N ILE A 876 43.93 -27.66 30.32
CA ILE A 876 44.83 -26.54 30.56
C ILE A 876 46.09 -26.79 29.72
N GLU A 877 46.22 -26.06 28.61
CA GLU A 877 47.40 -26.13 27.73
C GLU A 877 48.55 -25.27 28.28
N LYS A 878 48.21 -24.22 29.02
CA LYS A 878 49.17 -23.29 29.61
C LYS A 878 48.59 -22.64 30.84
N LEU A 879 49.30 -22.75 31.97
CA LEU A 879 49.09 -21.92 33.15
C LEU A 879 50.46 -21.41 33.59
N VAL A 880 50.66 -20.10 33.54
CA VAL A 880 51.89 -19.43 33.99
C VAL A 880 51.52 -18.36 35.00
N LEU A 881 52.15 -18.40 36.18
CA LEU A 881 52.08 -17.33 37.17
C LEU A 881 53.48 -16.75 37.37
N THR A 882 53.65 -15.48 37.03
CA THR A 882 54.92 -14.76 37.18
C THR A 882 54.78 -13.70 38.27
N GLY A 883 55.29 -14.00 39.45
CA GLY A 883 55.47 -13.07 40.55
C GLY A 883 56.83 -12.38 40.53
N PRO A 884 57.08 -11.42 41.42
CA PRO A 884 58.37 -10.73 41.46
C PRO A 884 59.55 -11.66 41.85
N GLU A 885 59.29 -12.72 42.62
CA GLU A 885 60.30 -13.64 43.14
C GLU A 885 60.11 -15.09 42.67
N SER A 886 59.07 -15.37 41.88
CA SER A 886 58.74 -16.75 41.49
C SER A 886 58.06 -16.86 40.14
N THR A 887 58.33 -17.94 39.41
CA THR A 887 57.59 -18.32 38.20
C THR A 887 57.05 -19.74 38.35
N LEU A 888 55.73 -19.89 38.38
CA LEU A 888 55.04 -21.19 38.27
C LEU A 888 54.65 -21.43 36.81
N LYS A 889 54.93 -22.62 36.29
CA LYS A 889 54.49 -23.08 34.96
C LYS A 889 53.82 -24.45 35.11
N VAL A 890 52.69 -24.62 34.43
CA VAL A 890 52.01 -25.90 34.24
C VAL A 890 51.65 -26.00 32.76
N THR A 891 52.08 -27.07 32.11
CA THR A 891 51.96 -27.25 30.64
C THR A 891 50.97 -28.34 30.22
N ASP A 892 50.50 -29.15 31.17
CA ASP A 892 49.47 -30.17 30.92
C ASP A 892 48.59 -30.28 32.16
N GLY A 893 47.30 -30.01 32.03
CA GLY A 893 46.35 -30.20 33.11
C GLY A 893 44.95 -30.47 32.61
N VAL A 894 44.16 -31.15 33.42
CA VAL A 894 42.76 -31.44 33.12
C VAL A 894 41.91 -31.14 34.37
N TRP A 895 40.91 -30.29 34.19
CA TRP A 895 39.85 -30.11 35.17
C TRP A 895 38.54 -30.73 34.69
N GLN A 896 38.03 -31.67 35.49
CA GLN A 896 36.82 -32.43 35.23
C GLN A 896 35.67 -31.91 36.10
N GLY A 897 35.21 -30.68 35.84
CA GLY A 897 34.20 -30.01 36.68
C GLY A 897 32.80 -30.65 36.69
N ARG A 898 32.48 -31.52 35.72
CA ARG A 898 31.16 -32.18 35.59
C ARG A 898 31.16 -33.69 35.91
N ALA A 899 32.28 -34.24 36.38
CA ALA A 899 32.29 -35.61 36.87
C ALA A 899 31.40 -35.72 38.15
N LEU A 900 30.87 -36.92 38.42
CA LEU A 900 30.16 -37.23 39.69
C LEU A 900 30.95 -36.77 40.92
N ARG A 901 32.28 -36.74 40.80
CA ARG A 901 33.21 -36.09 41.72
C ARG A 901 34.14 -35.18 40.90
N PRO A 902 34.04 -33.84 41.01
CA PRO A 902 34.96 -32.94 40.35
C PRO A 902 36.41 -33.26 40.72
N SER A 903 37.33 -33.15 39.77
CA SER A 903 38.76 -33.39 40.03
C SER A 903 39.65 -32.51 39.19
N VAL A 904 40.80 -32.13 39.76
CA VAL A 904 41.88 -31.41 39.09
C VAL A 904 43.07 -32.36 38.97
N ASN A 905 43.68 -32.43 37.79
CA ASN A 905 44.91 -33.16 37.54
C ASN A 905 45.89 -32.22 36.85
N LEU A 906 46.98 -31.84 37.53
CA LEU A 906 48.03 -30.99 37.00
C LEU A 906 49.31 -31.81 36.81
N LYS A 907 49.89 -31.73 35.62
CA LYS A 907 51.15 -32.39 35.26
C LYS A 907 52.19 -31.37 34.83
N ASN A 908 53.45 -31.77 34.91
CA ASN A 908 54.59 -30.94 34.53
C ASN A 908 54.58 -29.58 35.25
N ILE A 909 54.27 -29.61 36.56
CA ILE A 909 54.36 -28.44 37.42
C ILE A 909 55.85 -28.10 37.55
N SER A 910 56.19 -26.83 37.37
CA SER A 910 57.53 -26.29 37.57
C SER A 910 57.41 -24.95 38.28
N LEU A 911 57.94 -24.84 39.50
CA LEU A 911 58.00 -23.61 40.28
C LEU A 911 59.46 -23.24 40.51
N GLU A 912 59.88 -22.12 39.94
CA GLU A 912 61.19 -21.51 40.18
C GLU A 912 61.02 -20.33 41.14
N VAL A 913 61.82 -20.27 42.20
CA VAL A 913 61.80 -19.20 43.21
C VAL A 913 63.20 -18.60 43.36
N MET A 914 63.32 -17.29 43.13
CA MET A 914 64.58 -16.54 43.20
C MET A 914 64.91 -16.03 44.61
N ASP A 915 63.89 -15.87 45.46
CA ASP A 915 64.03 -15.50 46.87
C ASP A 915 62.95 -16.21 47.68
N VAL A 916 63.32 -17.34 48.31
CA VAL A 916 62.38 -18.19 49.08
C VAL A 916 61.79 -17.43 50.26
N GLY A 917 62.59 -16.59 50.93
CA GLY A 917 62.12 -15.82 52.08
C GLY A 917 61.00 -14.86 51.70
N LYS A 918 61.22 -14.01 50.68
CA LYS A 918 60.19 -13.09 50.17
C LYS A 918 58.99 -13.82 49.58
N TYR A 919 59.20 -14.95 48.91
CA TYR A 919 58.11 -15.77 48.38
C TYR A 919 57.20 -16.28 49.50
N LEU A 920 57.78 -16.87 50.56
CA LEU A 920 57.01 -17.36 51.70
C LEU A 920 56.33 -16.24 52.49
N ASP A 921 56.99 -15.09 52.67
CA ASP A 921 56.39 -13.89 53.25
C ASP A 921 55.11 -13.50 52.48
N ARG A 922 55.16 -13.48 51.14
CA ARG A 922 54.01 -13.17 50.27
C ARG A 922 52.93 -14.26 50.29
N MET A 923 53.30 -15.52 50.47
CA MET A 923 52.36 -16.64 50.57
C MET A 923 51.70 -16.77 51.94
N GLY A 924 52.04 -15.89 52.91
CA GLY A 924 51.43 -15.85 54.24
C GLY A 924 52.21 -16.58 55.33
N TYR A 925 53.47 -16.94 55.09
CA TYR A 925 54.37 -17.62 56.03
C TYR A 925 55.59 -16.76 56.39
N PRO A 926 55.37 -15.58 56.98
CA PRO A 926 56.43 -14.60 57.13
C PRO A 926 57.53 -15.08 58.09
N ARG A 927 58.79 -14.71 57.79
CA ARG A 927 59.96 -15.01 58.64
C ARG A 927 60.19 -16.51 58.89
N THR A 928 59.82 -17.39 57.95
CA THR A 928 60.10 -18.85 58.05
C THR A 928 61.47 -19.22 57.47
N VAL A 929 61.84 -18.59 56.34
CA VAL A 929 63.12 -18.75 55.67
C VAL A 929 63.68 -17.37 55.34
N GLN A 930 64.99 -17.20 55.40
CA GLN A 930 65.69 -16.01 54.95
C GLN A 930 66.54 -16.34 53.72
N ARG A 931 66.37 -15.56 52.63
CA ARG A 931 67.10 -15.70 51.35
C ARG A 931 66.92 -17.09 50.71
N GLY A 932 67.77 -17.43 49.75
CA GLY A 932 67.80 -18.72 49.06
C GLY A 932 66.99 -18.76 47.76
N THR A 933 67.36 -19.67 46.87
CA THR A 933 66.61 -20.01 45.65
C THR A 933 65.99 -21.39 45.78
N ALA A 934 64.88 -21.67 45.09
CA ALA A 934 64.29 -23.00 45.07
C ALA A 934 63.73 -23.37 43.70
N GLU A 935 63.69 -24.66 43.43
CA GLU A 935 63.06 -25.28 42.26
C GLU A 935 62.17 -26.42 42.76
N LEU A 936 60.93 -26.48 42.28
CA LEU A 936 59.99 -27.54 42.57
C LEU A 936 59.39 -28.06 41.27
N THR A 937 59.42 -29.37 41.07
CA THR A 937 58.82 -30.03 39.89
C THR A 937 57.90 -31.17 40.31
N GLY A 938 56.84 -31.44 39.55
CA GLY A 938 56.03 -32.63 39.82
C GLY A 938 54.65 -32.65 39.19
N ASN A 939 53.80 -33.51 39.74
CA ASN A 939 52.42 -33.69 39.31
C ASN A 939 51.52 -33.79 40.55
N LEU A 940 50.37 -33.12 40.52
CA LEU A 940 49.42 -33.09 41.62
C LEU A 940 47.99 -33.35 41.12
N SER A 941 47.20 -34.00 41.94
CA SER A 941 45.79 -34.25 41.70
C SER A 941 45.00 -34.11 43.00
N TRP A 942 43.78 -33.59 42.92
CA TRP A 942 42.86 -33.48 44.05
C TRP A 942 41.41 -33.42 43.55
N ALA A 943 40.46 -33.70 44.44
CA ALA A 943 39.03 -33.51 44.19
C ALA A 943 38.63 -32.05 44.38
N GLY A 944 37.75 -31.52 43.53
CA GLY A 944 37.21 -30.17 43.65
C GLY A 944 37.59 -29.21 42.52
N ASN A 945 37.82 -27.94 42.89
CA ASN A 945 37.99 -26.83 41.96
C ASN A 945 39.48 -26.41 41.83
N PRO A 946 39.92 -25.81 40.71
CA PRO A 946 41.32 -25.43 40.51
C PRO A 946 41.80 -24.29 41.42
N GLN A 947 40.87 -23.54 42.01
CA GLN A 947 41.16 -22.37 42.85
C GLN A 947 41.47 -22.71 44.32
N SER A 948 41.15 -23.92 44.77
CA SER A 948 41.41 -24.39 46.13
C SER A 948 41.92 -25.83 46.12
N ILE A 949 42.93 -26.11 46.95
CA ILE A 949 43.49 -27.46 47.08
C ILE A 949 42.71 -28.20 48.16
N ASP A 950 42.16 -29.37 47.84
CA ASP A 950 41.55 -30.27 48.81
C ASP A 950 42.62 -31.21 49.38
N TYR A 951 43.18 -30.85 50.54
CA TYR A 951 44.24 -31.63 51.18
C TYR A 951 43.87 -33.11 51.41
N PRO A 952 42.65 -33.48 51.87
CA PRO A 952 42.28 -34.89 52.10
C PRO A 952 42.35 -35.78 50.85
N THR A 953 42.13 -35.23 49.66
CA THR A 953 42.21 -35.98 48.39
C THR A 953 43.48 -35.68 47.59
N LEU A 954 44.38 -34.86 48.13
CA LEU A 954 45.63 -34.50 47.47
C LEU A 954 46.49 -35.75 47.27
N ALA A 955 46.89 -35.99 46.03
CA ALA A 955 47.77 -37.08 45.64
C ALA A 955 48.72 -36.65 44.52
N GLY A 956 49.93 -37.19 44.49
CA GLY A 956 50.91 -36.84 43.47
C GLY A 956 52.34 -37.08 43.91
N HIS A 957 53.29 -36.54 43.15
CA HIS A 957 54.71 -36.61 43.43
C HIS A 957 55.34 -35.23 43.20
N LEU A 958 56.17 -34.79 44.14
CA LEU A 958 56.89 -33.51 44.08
C LEU A 958 58.38 -33.72 44.38
N ASP A 959 59.23 -33.18 43.53
CA ASP A 959 60.67 -33.01 43.75
C ASP A 959 60.94 -31.56 44.11
N PHE A 960 61.68 -31.33 45.19
CA PHE A 960 62.01 -30.02 45.70
C PHE A 960 63.52 -29.88 45.92
N LYS A 961 64.09 -28.78 45.43
CA LYS A 961 65.47 -28.37 45.68
C LYS A 961 65.54 -26.93 46.13
N ALA A 962 66.30 -26.63 47.17
CA ALA A 962 66.58 -25.27 47.60
C ALA A 962 68.06 -25.04 47.87
N TYR A 963 68.56 -23.85 47.55
CA TYR A 963 69.98 -23.50 47.61
C TYR A 963 70.20 -22.25 48.47
N GLN A 964 71.28 -22.26 49.26
CA GLN A 964 71.84 -21.08 49.95
C GLN A 964 70.81 -20.28 50.80
N GLY A 965 69.98 -20.96 51.58
CA GLY A 965 68.97 -20.33 52.44
C GLY A 965 69.23 -20.51 53.94
N GLN A 966 68.39 -19.90 54.76
CA GLN A 966 68.45 -20.04 56.23
C GLN A 966 67.06 -20.19 56.83
N PHE A 967 66.80 -21.30 57.51
CA PHE A 967 65.57 -21.50 58.28
C PHE A 967 65.59 -20.61 59.53
N LEU A 968 64.58 -19.78 59.71
CA LEU A 968 64.43 -18.89 60.85
C LEU A 968 63.56 -19.52 61.93
N LYS A 969 63.53 -18.92 63.12
CA LYS A 969 62.65 -19.35 64.21
C LYS A 969 61.21 -18.89 63.92
N ALA A 970 60.35 -19.82 63.51
CA ALA A 970 58.94 -19.54 63.21
C ALA A 970 58.04 -19.52 64.48
N GLU A 971 57.04 -18.64 64.50
CA GLU A 971 55.89 -18.61 65.43
C GLU A 971 54.78 -19.61 64.96
N PRO A 972 53.74 -19.97 65.75
CA PRO A 972 52.93 -21.20 65.58
C PRO A 972 52.27 -21.42 64.20
N GLY A 973 52.04 -22.69 63.80
CA GLY A 973 51.39 -23.11 62.54
C GLY A 973 52.28 -23.93 61.57
N ALA A 974 51.82 -24.11 60.32
CA ALA A 974 52.48 -24.94 59.28
C ALA A 974 53.96 -24.58 58.96
N ALA A 975 54.40 -23.36 59.28
CA ALA A 975 55.79 -22.94 59.19
C ALA A 975 56.74 -23.74 60.11
N ARG A 976 56.21 -24.42 61.14
CA ARG A 976 56.99 -25.10 62.17
C ARG A 976 57.53 -26.48 61.75
N LEU A 977 56.93 -27.11 60.74
CA LEU A 977 57.42 -28.34 60.10
C LEU A 977 58.84 -28.18 59.55
N ILE A 978 59.09 -27.02 58.93
CA ILE A 978 60.41 -26.61 58.44
C ILE A 978 61.33 -26.22 59.61
N GLY A 979 60.73 -25.68 60.69
CA GLY A 979 61.40 -25.32 61.93
C GLY A 979 61.93 -26.48 62.77
N ILE A 980 61.64 -27.75 62.44
CA ILE A 980 62.19 -28.93 63.13
C ILE A 980 63.71 -29.03 62.97
N LEU A 981 64.26 -28.38 61.93
CA LEU A 981 65.69 -28.23 61.71
C LEU A 981 66.34 -27.13 62.58
N SER A 982 65.53 -26.27 63.20
CA SER A 982 65.96 -25.30 64.22
C SER A 982 66.10 -26.02 65.57
N MET A 983 67.11 -26.89 65.68
CA MET A 983 67.36 -27.74 66.85
C MET A 983 67.89 -26.92 68.03
N GLN A 984 66.99 -26.26 68.77
CA GLN A 984 67.36 -25.39 69.90
C GLN A 984 66.93 -25.88 71.29
N SER A 985 66.64 -27.18 71.51
CA SER A 985 66.27 -27.61 72.86
C SER A 985 66.88 -28.90 73.43
N TRP A 986 67.72 -29.66 72.73
CA TRP A 986 68.08 -31.02 73.20
C TRP A 986 69.57 -31.40 73.24
N ILE A 987 70.49 -30.42 73.25
CA ILE A 987 71.93 -30.68 73.43
C ILE A 987 72.38 -30.08 74.77
N THR A 988 72.79 -30.92 75.72
CA THR A 988 73.37 -30.50 77.01
C THR A 988 74.86 -30.13 76.91
N LEU A 989 75.33 -29.73 75.73
CA LEU A 989 76.60 -29.02 75.54
C LEU A 989 76.32 -27.62 74.99
N ASP A 990 76.97 -26.62 75.56
CA ASP A 990 76.70 -25.20 75.36
C ASP A 990 77.07 -24.73 73.94
N PHE A 991 76.07 -24.68 73.05
CA PHE A 991 76.19 -24.13 71.69
C PHE A 991 75.32 -22.88 71.47
N ARG A 992 74.96 -22.16 72.54
CA ARG A 992 74.01 -21.03 72.46
C ARG A 992 74.49 -19.87 71.59
N GLU A 993 75.80 -19.72 71.35
CA GLU A 993 76.36 -18.59 70.59
C GLU A 993 76.49 -18.80 69.07
N LEU A 994 76.39 -20.03 68.56
CA LEU A 994 76.51 -20.31 67.11
C LEU A 994 75.15 -20.43 66.36
N PHE A 995 74.04 -20.56 67.10
CA PHE A 995 72.71 -20.85 66.52
C PHE A 995 71.64 -19.80 66.82
N GLY A 996 72.01 -18.64 67.35
CA GLY A 996 71.05 -17.62 67.84
C GLY A 996 70.19 -16.91 66.77
N ARG A 997 70.40 -17.17 65.47
CA ARG A 997 69.73 -16.45 64.37
C ARG A 997 69.01 -17.33 63.32
N GLY A 998 69.04 -18.66 63.43
CA GLY A 998 68.44 -19.62 62.48
C GLY A 998 69.40 -20.72 62.01
N PHE A 999 68.93 -21.70 61.24
CA PHE A 999 69.71 -22.83 60.69
C PHE A 999 70.00 -22.65 59.19
N ALA A 1000 71.26 -22.43 58.81
CA ALA A 1000 71.65 -22.19 57.41
C ALA A 1000 71.87 -23.50 56.63
N PHE A 1001 71.52 -23.51 55.34
CA PHE A 1001 71.72 -24.62 54.43
C PHE A 1001 72.31 -24.17 53.08
N ASP A 1002 73.20 -24.98 52.53
CA ASP A 1002 73.75 -24.82 51.18
C ASP A 1002 72.83 -25.47 50.14
N LEU A 1003 72.28 -26.64 50.47
CA LEU A 1003 71.38 -27.43 49.62
C LEU A 1003 70.36 -28.20 50.47
N VAL A 1004 69.10 -28.16 50.07
CA VAL A 1004 68.03 -29.06 50.50
C VAL A 1004 67.51 -29.78 49.26
N GLU A 1005 67.40 -31.11 49.32
CA GLU A 1005 66.78 -31.95 48.29
C GLU A 1005 65.74 -32.85 48.96
N CYS A 1006 64.55 -32.95 48.37
CA CYS A 1006 63.46 -33.75 48.91
C CYS A 1006 62.56 -34.28 47.79
N GLY A 1007 62.38 -35.60 47.71
CA GLY A 1007 61.30 -36.23 46.96
C GLY A 1007 60.13 -36.54 47.90
N VAL A 1008 58.92 -36.20 47.48
CA VAL A 1008 57.69 -36.40 48.28
C VAL A 1008 56.63 -37.10 47.45
N ASP A 1009 56.20 -38.28 47.90
CA ASP A 1009 54.99 -38.94 47.43
C ASP A 1009 53.81 -38.53 48.31
N ILE A 1010 52.72 -38.09 47.69
CA ILE A 1010 51.50 -37.66 48.39
C ILE A 1010 50.38 -38.64 48.05
N ALA A 1011 49.72 -39.17 49.07
CA ALA A 1011 48.53 -40.01 48.92
C ALA A 1011 47.47 -39.64 49.97
N ASN A 1012 46.30 -39.20 49.51
CA ASN A 1012 45.16 -38.82 50.37
C ASN A 1012 45.55 -37.86 51.50
N GLY A 1013 46.30 -36.81 51.17
CA GLY A 1013 46.75 -35.81 52.14
C GLY A 1013 47.90 -36.25 53.05
N THR A 1014 48.44 -37.47 52.91
CA THR A 1014 49.65 -37.90 53.61
C THR A 1014 50.86 -37.79 52.69
N MET A 1015 51.82 -36.96 53.07
CA MET A 1015 53.12 -36.83 52.41
C MET A 1015 54.10 -37.87 52.97
N THR A 1016 54.81 -38.59 52.12
CA THR A 1016 55.87 -39.54 52.51
C THR A 1016 57.16 -39.17 51.79
N THR A 1017 58.27 -39.13 52.51
CA THR A 1017 59.61 -38.93 51.93
C THR A 1017 60.56 -40.04 52.40
N LYS A 1018 61.47 -40.46 51.53
CA LYS A 1018 62.50 -41.47 51.83
C LYS A 1018 63.92 -40.95 51.69
N ASP A 1019 64.07 -39.73 51.20
CA ASP A 1019 65.34 -39.23 50.68
C ASP A 1019 65.54 -37.73 50.92
N PHE A 1020 64.85 -37.15 51.90
CA PHE A 1020 65.15 -35.79 52.32
C PHE A 1020 66.61 -35.69 52.74
N LYS A 1021 67.34 -34.76 52.12
CA LYS A 1021 68.75 -34.47 52.39
C LYS A 1021 68.93 -32.97 52.50
N MET A 1022 69.56 -32.53 53.57
CA MET A 1022 70.03 -31.16 53.74
C MET A 1022 71.53 -31.16 54.01
N ARG A 1023 72.25 -30.30 53.29
CA ARG A 1023 73.65 -29.97 53.56
C ARG A 1023 73.72 -28.52 54.01
N GLY A 1024 74.28 -28.29 55.18
CA GLY A 1024 74.60 -26.95 55.66
C GLY A 1024 76.01 -26.85 56.23
N PRO A 1025 76.48 -25.65 56.55
CA PRO A 1025 77.83 -25.42 57.06
C PRO A 1025 78.11 -26.14 58.39
N SER A 1026 77.08 -26.37 59.19
CA SER A 1026 77.16 -26.92 60.55
C SER A 1026 76.72 -28.37 60.71
N ALA A 1027 75.93 -28.90 59.77
CA ALA A 1027 75.51 -30.31 59.77
C ALA A 1027 74.97 -30.77 58.40
N LYS A 1028 74.99 -32.09 58.20
CA LYS A 1028 74.16 -32.78 57.21
C LYS A 1028 72.97 -33.41 57.92
N VAL A 1029 71.79 -33.29 57.34
CA VAL A 1029 70.56 -33.89 57.88
C VAL A 1029 69.94 -34.78 56.81
N GLN A 1030 69.57 -35.99 57.19
CA GLN A 1030 68.76 -36.90 56.40
C GLN A 1030 67.44 -37.12 57.13
N MET A 1031 66.33 -37.11 56.41
CA MET A 1031 65.02 -37.41 56.99
C MET A 1031 64.25 -38.38 56.10
N ASP A 1032 63.54 -39.30 56.73
CA ASP A 1032 62.53 -40.14 56.10
C ASP A 1032 61.33 -40.29 57.03
N GLY A 1033 60.17 -40.61 56.46
CA GLY A 1033 58.94 -40.76 57.22
C GLY A 1033 57.75 -40.10 56.55
N GLN A 1034 56.73 -39.78 57.34
CA GLN A 1034 55.45 -39.29 56.85
C GLN A 1034 54.94 -38.08 57.61
N VAL A 1035 54.17 -37.26 56.90
CA VAL A 1035 53.49 -36.06 57.39
C VAL A 1035 52.04 -36.10 56.94
N ASP A 1036 51.11 -36.02 57.88
CA ASP A 1036 49.68 -35.92 57.59
C ASP A 1036 49.29 -34.43 57.52
N LEU A 1037 48.90 -33.98 56.32
CA LEU A 1037 48.51 -32.59 56.05
C LEU A 1037 47.11 -32.24 56.58
N VAL A 1038 46.27 -33.24 56.82
CA VAL A 1038 44.88 -33.05 57.26
C VAL A 1038 44.84 -32.89 58.78
N ASN A 1039 45.55 -33.76 59.48
CA ASN A 1039 45.62 -33.75 60.95
C ASN A 1039 46.79 -32.92 61.50
N GLU A 1040 47.61 -32.35 60.61
CA GLU A 1040 48.83 -31.60 60.95
C GLU A 1040 49.75 -32.38 61.91
N THR A 1041 49.96 -33.67 61.62
CA THR A 1041 50.82 -34.56 62.40
C THR A 1041 52.02 -35.05 61.60
N GLN A 1042 53.00 -35.60 62.29
CA GLN A 1042 54.22 -36.11 61.67
C GLN A 1042 54.77 -37.32 62.41
N ASP A 1043 55.50 -38.17 61.69
CA ASP A 1043 56.32 -39.26 62.20
C ASP A 1043 57.57 -39.36 61.33
N LEU A 1044 58.64 -38.70 61.76
CA LEU A 1044 59.86 -38.50 60.98
C LEU A 1044 61.06 -39.14 61.68
N HIS A 1045 61.81 -39.97 60.96
CA HIS A 1045 63.15 -40.41 61.36
C HIS A 1045 64.15 -39.39 60.86
N VAL A 1046 64.81 -38.69 61.79
CA VAL A 1046 65.78 -37.64 61.52
C VAL A 1046 67.17 -38.11 61.92
N ARG A 1047 68.07 -38.17 60.94
CA ARG A 1047 69.49 -38.47 61.14
C ARG A 1047 70.31 -37.19 60.94
N VAL A 1048 71.02 -36.76 61.99
CA VAL A 1048 71.87 -35.57 61.97
C VAL A 1048 73.34 -35.97 62.09
N GLU A 1049 74.13 -35.56 61.11
CA GLU A 1049 75.59 -35.72 61.07
C GLU A 1049 76.24 -34.33 61.19
N PRO A 1050 76.84 -33.98 62.35
CA PRO A 1050 77.54 -32.71 62.52
C PRO A 1050 78.70 -32.60 61.51
N SER A 1051 78.89 -31.46 60.87
CA SER A 1051 80.07 -31.22 60.03
C SER A 1051 81.21 -30.68 60.87
N VAL A 1052 82.31 -31.43 60.95
CA VAL A 1052 83.56 -30.95 61.57
C VAL A 1052 84.25 -30.03 60.56
N GLY A 1053 84.06 -28.72 60.71
CA GLY A 1053 84.59 -27.73 59.77
C GLY A 1053 86.06 -27.39 60.03
N ASN A 1054 86.94 -27.67 59.05
CA ASN A 1054 88.12 -26.84 58.86
C ASN A 1054 87.69 -25.61 58.06
N SER A 1055 87.78 -24.46 58.71
CA SER A 1055 87.60 -23.15 58.14
C SER A 1055 88.74 -22.82 57.16
N ILE A 1056 88.54 -21.70 56.45
CA ILE A 1056 89.47 -20.86 55.71
C ILE A 1056 89.73 -21.19 54.21
N SER A 1057 89.19 -20.32 53.35
CA SER A 1057 89.91 -19.51 52.31
C SER A 1057 89.36 -19.56 50.86
N SER A 1058 88.60 -18.51 50.51
CA SER A 1058 88.70 -17.64 49.31
C SER A 1058 88.68 -18.23 47.88
N ILE A 1059 87.80 -17.69 47.01
CA ILE A 1059 88.11 -16.72 45.92
C ILE A 1059 86.84 -16.34 45.12
N LEU A 1060 86.91 -15.12 44.56
CA LEU A 1060 85.96 -14.26 43.85
C LEU A 1060 85.48 -14.68 42.44
N ALA A 1061 84.28 -14.17 42.11
CA ALA A 1061 83.79 -13.53 40.87
C ALA A 1061 83.66 -14.31 39.54
N VAL A 1062 82.47 -14.32 38.93
CA VAL A 1062 81.98 -13.34 37.91
C VAL A 1062 80.54 -13.74 37.49
N ILE A 1063 79.65 -12.76 37.42
CA ILE A 1063 78.32 -12.83 36.79
C ILE A 1063 78.50 -12.57 35.30
N VAL A 1064 77.95 -13.40 34.39
CA VAL A 1064 77.07 -13.03 33.26
C VAL A 1064 76.43 -14.31 32.66
N ASN A 1065 75.14 -14.51 32.95
CA ASN A 1065 74.07 -15.16 32.14
C ASN A 1065 74.20 -16.63 31.64
N PRO A 1066 73.28 -17.56 31.98
CA PRO A 1066 73.22 -18.89 31.37
C PRO A 1066 71.88 -19.18 30.66
N ILE A 1067 71.95 -19.45 29.35
CA ILE A 1067 71.01 -20.34 28.64
C ILE A 1067 71.87 -21.47 28.06
N TRP A 1068 71.47 -22.73 28.30
CA TRP A 1068 72.11 -24.01 27.91
C TRP A 1068 73.40 -24.34 28.70
N GLY A 1069 73.68 -25.54 29.22
CA GLY A 1069 73.09 -26.87 29.15
C GLY A 1069 74.21 -27.89 29.41
N LEU A 1070 74.08 -28.69 30.48
CA LEU A 1070 74.80 -29.93 30.86
C LEU A 1070 76.16 -30.28 30.19
N GLY A 1071 77.21 -30.35 31.02
CA GLY A 1071 78.46 -31.07 30.74
C GLY A 1071 79.11 -31.53 32.04
N ALA A 1072 78.82 -32.77 32.44
CA ALA A 1072 79.41 -33.42 33.61
C ALA A 1072 80.88 -33.79 33.35
N PHE A 1073 81.75 -33.66 34.37
CA PHE A 1073 82.84 -34.62 34.56
C PHE A 1073 83.16 -34.77 36.05
N ILE A 1074 82.97 -35.99 36.54
CA ILE A 1074 83.36 -36.47 37.87
C ILE A 1074 84.79 -36.99 37.77
N LEU A 1075 85.69 -36.52 38.64
CA LEU A 1075 86.65 -37.36 39.36
C LEU A 1075 87.26 -36.55 40.49
N ASP A 1076 87.05 -36.94 41.74
CA ASP A 1076 88.12 -37.66 42.43
C ASP A 1076 87.61 -38.45 43.64
N LYS A 1077 88.23 -39.61 43.82
CA LYS A 1077 88.04 -40.54 44.92
C LYS A 1077 89.33 -40.47 45.74
N ILE A 1078 89.20 -40.64 47.05
CA ILE A 1078 90.27 -40.99 48.00
C ILE A 1078 90.91 -39.78 48.70
N LEU A 1079 90.34 -39.44 49.85
CA LEU A 1079 91.05 -39.49 51.12
C LEU A 1079 90.05 -39.91 52.20
N LYS A 1080 90.12 -41.20 52.54
CA LYS A 1080 89.46 -41.79 53.71
C LYS A 1080 89.98 -41.07 54.95
N ASN A 1081 89.10 -40.55 55.79
CA ASN A 1081 89.44 -40.26 57.19
C ASN A 1081 88.28 -40.68 58.12
N PRO A 1082 88.52 -41.53 59.14
CA PRO A 1082 87.48 -42.29 59.83
C PRO A 1082 87.00 -41.64 61.14
N LEU A 1083 86.63 -40.35 61.12
CA LEU A 1083 86.19 -39.66 62.36
C LEU A 1083 84.85 -38.93 62.27
N GLY A 1084 84.17 -38.93 61.12
CA GLY A 1084 82.80 -38.39 60.97
C GLY A 1084 81.68 -39.41 61.24
N GLN A 1085 81.97 -40.70 61.34
CA GLN A 1085 80.96 -41.77 61.50
C GLN A 1085 80.65 -42.11 62.97
N ALA A 1086 81.29 -41.44 63.94
CA ALA A 1086 81.15 -41.77 65.36
C ALA A 1086 80.12 -40.91 66.12
N LEU A 1087 79.52 -39.90 65.48
CA LEU A 1087 78.58 -38.95 66.09
C LEU A 1087 77.35 -38.73 65.19
N THR A 1088 76.66 -39.81 64.86
CA THR A 1088 75.35 -39.74 64.21
C THR A 1088 74.27 -39.71 65.29
N PHE A 1089 73.40 -38.71 65.25
CA PHE A 1089 72.24 -38.64 66.14
C PHE A 1089 70.98 -39.00 65.36
N GLU A 1090 70.27 -40.02 65.84
CA GLU A 1090 68.99 -40.43 65.27
C GLU A 1090 67.85 -40.09 66.24
N TYR A 1091 66.83 -39.45 65.70
CA TYR A 1091 65.62 -39.06 66.41
C TYR A 1091 64.40 -39.56 65.65
N ARG A 1092 63.37 -39.99 66.37
CA ARG A 1092 62.01 -40.12 65.84
C ARG A 1092 61.20 -38.93 66.33
N VAL A 1093 60.70 -38.11 65.43
CA VAL A 1093 59.92 -36.91 65.75
C VAL A 1093 58.45 -37.20 65.44
N THR A 1094 57.65 -37.35 66.49
CA THR A 1094 56.19 -37.61 66.39
C THR A 1094 55.37 -36.40 66.86
N GLY A 1095 54.04 -36.47 66.81
CA GLY A 1095 53.14 -35.44 67.36
C GLY A 1095 52.60 -34.45 66.33
N THR A 1096 51.95 -33.38 66.79
CA THR A 1096 51.42 -32.31 65.90
C THR A 1096 52.52 -31.33 65.50
N TRP A 1097 52.35 -30.59 64.42
CA TRP A 1097 53.32 -29.59 63.96
C TRP A 1097 53.59 -28.50 65.02
N ASP A 1098 52.57 -28.15 65.81
CA ASP A 1098 52.69 -27.20 66.91
C ASP A 1098 53.38 -27.76 68.16
N LYS A 1099 53.32 -29.08 68.37
CA LYS A 1099 53.89 -29.78 69.53
C LYS A 1099 54.63 -31.06 69.10
N PRO A 1100 55.82 -30.93 68.48
CA PRO A 1100 56.65 -32.09 68.13
C PRO A 1100 57.19 -32.78 69.39
N ILE A 1101 57.14 -34.11 69.40
CA ILE A 1101 57.62 -34.99 70.46
C ILE A 1101 58.82 -35.78 69.91
N PRO A 1102 60.06 -35.33 70.14
CA PRO A 1102 61.25 -36.07 69.74
C PRO A 1102 61.56 -37.21 70.71
N GLU A 1103 61.82 -38.38 70.17
CA GLU A 1103 62.36 -39.52 70.90
C GLU A 1103 63.73 -39.87 70.32
N ARG A 1104 64.77 -39.86 71.16
CA ARG A 1104 66.12 -40.22 70.71
C ARG A 1104 66.22 -41.74 70.58
N LEU A 1105 66.58 -42.23 69.39
CA LEU A 1105 66.79 -43.64 69.15
C LEU A 1105 68.18 -44.02 69.71
N LYS A 1106 68.24 -45.03 70.59
CA LYS A 1106 69.51 -45.47 71.22
C LYS A 1106 70.46 -46.03 70.16
N ALA A 1107 71.72 -45.59 70.21
CA ALA A 1107 72.78 -46.07 69.33
C ALA A 1107 73.02 -47.58 69.54
N GLU A 1108 72.79 -48.38 68.50
CA GLU A 1108 73.19 -49.79 68.49
C GLU A 1108 74.70 -49.86 68.26
N VAL A 1109 75.45 -50.17 69.32
CA VAL A 1109 76.90 -50.42 69.23
C VAL A 1109 77.10 -51.76 68.53
N ARG A 1110 77.49 -51.73 67.24
CA ARG A 1110 78.04 -52.93 66.57
C ARG A 1110 79.33 -53.34 67.28
N GLY A 1111 79.28 -54.45 68.00
CA GLY A 1111 80.46 -55.11 68.56
C GLY A 1111 81.40 -55.59 67.47
N THR A 1112 82.68 -55.27 67.61
CA THR A 1112 83.79 -55.74 66.78
C THR A 1112 84.17 -57.18 67.14
N ASP A 1113 84.16 -58.07 66.14
CA ASP A 1113 84.80 -59.38 66.17
C ASP A 1113 86.29 -59.25 65.75
N PRO A 1114 87.28 -59.72 66.52
CA PRO A 1114 88.69 -59.54 66.19
C PRO A 1114 89.29 -60.80 65.57
N ALA A 1115 89.39 -60.87 64.23
CA ALA A 1115 90.42 -61.69 63.58
C ALA A 1115 90.55 -61.43 62.07
N ARG A 1116 91.82 -61.29 61.65
CA ARG A 1116 92.39 -61.48 60.30
C ARG A 1116 92.41 -60.30 59.32
N GLN A 1117 93.48 -59.51 59.47
CA GLN A 1117 94.45 -59.24 58.40
C GLN A 1117 94.85 -60.53 57.64
N PRO A 1118 95.16 -60.46 56.32
CA PRO A 1118 96.50 -60.03 55.92
C PRO A 1118 96.61 -59.18 54.63
N SER A 1119 97.87 -58.82 54.42
CA SER A 1119 98.61 -57.89 53.55
C SER A 1119 98.61 -58.10 52.02
N LEU A 1120 98.67 -56.96 51.32
CA LEU A 1120 99.42 -56.55 50.09
C LEU A 1120 99.22 -57.33 48.77
N PRO A 1121 99.49 -56.73 47.59
CA PRO A 1121 99.95 -55.35 47.32
C PRO A 1121 98.82 -54.33 47.09
#